data_AF-A0A3A8YP91-F1
#
_entry.id   AF-A0A3A8YP91-F1
#
_cell.length_a   1.000
_cell.length_b   1.000
_cell.length_c   1.000
_cell.angle_alpha   90.00
_cell.angle_beta   90.00
_cell.angle_gamma   90.00
#
_symmetry.space_group_name_H-M   'P 1'
#
loop_
_entity.id
_entity.type
_entity.pdbx_description
1 polymer ?
#
loop_
_entity_poly.entity_id
_entity_poly.type
_entity_poly.pdbx_seq_one_letter_code
_entity_poly.pdbx_strand_id
1 'polypeptide(L)'
;DSPLTRDQVAQLALNTLETGMVEAQKSSSDITIGSGDTAVTINGEVNYVYVTSGESYADAIKDVNATSIGVQNDNLILELGEKLYEGSLKKFGDKARSVETDDFGRPAVRWVYENKDVGTYVEKGDLEFSYTAKAAKGDMYTKIGSSVADSLRANDGKYLFEVWVDGTEVRAPDAKQFFEKNSSSAAGAKDLTGKGTGVTGNGVLTEVFVIDGDTANDPDTVRIVMTNTYLLKATSDYNSTKETVNVEAVEINTDDDPSDYPVILPPMDTSISSDDFNVTDVKEDDYLLATWSYKADGYATVEPAELFTGTVSEYTVTDYVIMDGTKYSYNKLVGVDEKSEEFTINQDAKVVLDNYGYIIFVDEAISTNSFVYIQKAGSPSGLNKKGVAAAYFGDGTYAEIDVKKVVEDNGDGTKTEHTNGEWLSDNDNVHGWYTYIKDSNDQYTLTEASLSAGRSTDNVKNAAVDSDPDATQIVFNSKVRFLASSTDTNIGAKGIRGNANTIFLTLDDDDEVTVATGVENAPDVHIGGNQNAVAANKVEISWVEKDGYAQYVFIDVSDPTAKGTVDSANSAADYLFILKSTGNKTVVDGDTYYKYKVVIDGEETERFIEESNVAAVGELRYNVKTNSKDYITKATLMPGKATQNVIDLSGSDITQKGKTITINGTTYLTTSKSELNLVVGKGVTELLRDSGADYELYQKTTAGTIAGLVGQLEDGKGVDGKAYVVVDEAGSEEIEVLWVYIDDVSDAAVSTPIEGGLDASLEANFNAPTFQNEDGAPITEANAGDVIKIVITDKTVRSRAASTAFTQGEWYGVTVGEDAPVKVQCLEDHKLVVSYTVKSIDIVDNKVVVTVSAIEDAEAPVGGTEAEKVAAAKTAVSGMTDSEKTIANASAGSEAAAIAAAKTAVEAKITNGVTVAVATKTGETYTAPTTADVTWKATVTLTSGEATDTVDVIFTLKGSAASTPTDAEKVAAAKTAIEGLVQGGAKIAAVDTALDADGIKAKVKELITAQVLSGATVDTTQGTDGYTWTTVTPATNGSHDETDDSKLTGTAGTVTVTIALKSGTEEGTATITALPVEAKAHVRTDAEKVETGVYKIGQMASKAADVTATSATEQDALDAITAVINALIDGNGTAEVTSTTGQTWSAPAAGATTTWNVDITVTSGSESDETLTSQAFTLTGKAAA
;
A
#
# COMPACT_ATOMS: atom_id res chain seq x y z
N ASP A 1 3.21 -29.74 35.35
CA ASP A 1 2.25 -28.87 36.05
C ASP A 1 2.04 -27.64 35.20
N SER A 2 0.85 -27.51 34.60
CA SER A 2 0.49 -26.29 33.87
C SER A 2 0.22 -25.16 34.88
N PRO A 3 0.63 -23.91 34.60
CA PRO A 3 0.26 -22.76 35.41
C PRO A 3 -1.26 -22.67 35.55
N LEU A 4 -1.75 -22.24 36.72
CA LEU A 4 -3.17 -21.94 36.90
C LEU A 4 -3.57 -20.78 35.98
N THR A 5 -4.74 -20.87 35.34
CA THR A 5 -5.29 -19.77 34.54
C THR A 5 -5.69 -18.59 35.43
N ARG A 6 -5.83 -17.39 34.86
CA ARG A 6 -6.25 -16.18 35.61
C ARG A 6 -7.53 -16.42 36.41
N ASP A 7 -8.49 -17.11 35.80
CA ASP A 7 -9.77 -17.44 36.44
C ASP A 7 -9.63 -18.48 37.56
N GLN A 8 -8.75 -19.48 37.39
CA GLN A 8 -8.45 -20.46 38.43
C GLN A 8 -7.79 -19.81 39.65
N VAL A 9 -6.89 -18.84 39.43
CA VAL A 9 -6.25 -18.07 40.51
C VAL A 9 -7.28 -17.16 41.20
N ALA A 10 -8.14 -16.49 40.44
CA ALA A 10 -9.22 -15.66 40.99
C ALA A 10 -10.18 -16.47 41.86
N GLN A 11 -10.59 -17.67 41.39
CA GLN A 11 -11.45 -18.56 42.16
C GLN A 11 -10.81 -18.99 43.48
N LEU A 12 -9.50 -19.31 43.49
CA LEU A 12 -8.80 -19.68 44.72
C LEU A 12 -8.71 -18.52 45.71
N ALA A 13 -8.47 -17.31 45.22
CA ALA A 13 -8.47 -16.11 46.05
C ALA A 13 -9.86 -15.87 46.68
N LEU A 14 -10.92 -15.99 45.88
CA LEU A 14 -12.30 -15.86 46.35
C LEU A 14 -12.65 -16.91 47.41
N ASN A 15 -12.37 -18.19 47.13
CA ASN A 15 -12.61 -19.27 48.09
C ASN A 15 -11.89 -19.03 49.42
N THR A 16 -10.71 -18.40 49.38
CA THR A 16 -9.94 -18.08 50.59
C THR A 16 -10.60 -16.95 51.39
N LEU A 17 -11.17 -15.95 50.74
CA LEU A 17 -11.88 -14.84 51.39
C LEU A 17 -13.16 -15.31 52.11
N GLU A 18 -13.78 -16.38 51.62
CA GLU A 18 -14.97 -16.98 52.21
C GLU A 18 -14.68 -18.06 53.28
N THR A 19 -13.44 -18.14 53.78
CA THR A 19 -13.07 -19.11 54.81
C THR A 19 -13.19 -18.53 56.21
N GLY A 20 -13.84 -19.31 57.09
CA GLY A 20 -14.07 -18.92 58.47
C GLY A 20 -12.74 -18.80 59.19
N MET A 21 -12.49 -17.64 59.80
CA MET A 21 -11.27 -17.46 60.57
C MET A 21 -11.30 -18.36 61.81
N VAL A 22 -10.17 -19.00 62.09
CA VAL A 22 -9.98 -19.81 63.30
C VAL A 22 -8.89 -19.22 64.16
N GLU A 23 -9.07 -19.30 65.48
CA GLU A 23 -8.05 -18.96 66.45
C GLU A 23 -7.70 -20.13 67.36
N ALA A 24 -6.44 -20.17 67.78
CA ALA A 24 -5.92 -21.18 68.68
C ALA A 24 -6.33 -20.87 70.12
N GLN A 25 -7.15 -21.74 70.70
CA GLN A 25 -7.58 -21.68 72.09
C GLN A 25 -6.93 -22.81 72.90
N LYS A 26 -6.19 -22.45 73.96
CA LYS A 26 -5.66 -23.44 74.89
C LYS A 26 -6.78 -24.05 75.72
N SER A 27 -6.96 -25.36 75.60
CA SER A 27 -7.91 -26.13 76.41
C SER A 27 -7.30 -26.57 77.75
N SER A 28 -5.97 -26.44 77.90
CA SER A 28 -5.24 -26.68 79.15
C SER A 28 -4.06 -25.72 79.33
N SER A 29 -3.66 -25.49 80.58
CA SER A 29 -2.51 -24.64 80.89
C SER A 29 -1.18 -25.34 80.60
N ASP A 30 -0.15 -24.58 80.24
CA ASP A 30 1.20 -25.11 80.13
C ASP A 30 1.69 -25.59 81.50
N ILE A 31 2.38 -26.72 81.52
CA ILE A 31 2.98 -27.28 82.73
C ILE A 31 4.49 -27.08 82.63
N THR A 32 5.02 -26.14 83.42
CA THR A 32 6.47 -25.96 83.57
C THR A 32 6.96 -26.69 84.81
N ILE A 33 7.87 -27.65 84.61
CA ILE A 33 8.52 -28.42 85.69
C ILE A 33 9.98 -27.96 85.80
N GLY A 34 10.33 -27.40 86.96
CA GLY A 34 11.66 -26.83 87.25
C GLY A 34 11.68 -25.30 87.30
N SER A 35 12.86 -24.70 87.48
CA SER A 35 13.07 -23.24 87.51
C SER A 35 14.41 -22.87 86.89
N GLY A 36 14.50 -21.74 86.20
CA GLY A 36 15.72 -21.34 85.48
C GLY A 36 15.94 -22.13 84.19
N ASP A 37 17.18 -22.16 83.69
CA ASP A 37 17.52 -22.72 82.36
C ASP A 37 17.31 -24.25 82.22
N THR A 38 16.93 -24.94 83.30
CA THR A 38 16.61 -26.38 83.31
C THR A 38 15.11 -26.66 83.36
N ALA A 39 14.27 -25.63 83.27
CA ALA A 39 12.82 -25.80 83.27
C ALA A 39 12.35 -26.47 81.96
N VAL A 40 11.51 -27.50 82.09
CA VAL A 40 10.85 -28.16 80.95
C VAL A 40 9.40 -27.74 80.93
N THR A 41 8.97 -27.10 79.86
CA THR A 41 7.56 -26.71 79.64
C THR A 41 6.90 -27.72 78.70
N ILE A 42 5.83 -28.36 79.18
CA ILE A 42 4.89 -29.11 78.36
C ILE A 42 3.77 -28.15 78.01
N ASN A 43 3.65 -27.80 76.73
CA ASN A 43 2.59 -26.93 76.25
C ASN A 43 1.23 -27.62 76.40
N GLY A 44 0.23 -26.89 76.88
CA GLY A 44 -1.15 -27.37 76.95
C GLY A 44 -1.73 -27.68 75.57
N GLU A 45 -2.73 -28.55 75.53
CA GLU A 45 -3.50 -28.86 74.32
C GLU A 45 -4.15 -27.59 73.75
N VAL A 46 -4.08 -27.45 72.42
CA VAL A 46 -4.60 -26.30 71.66
C VAL A 46 -5.69 -26.81 70.73
N ASN A 47 -6.88 -26.24 70.85
CA ASN A 47 -7.99 -26.44 69.92
C ASN A 47 -8.11 -25.21 69.02
N TYR A 48 -8.54 -25.40 67.77
CA TYR A 48 -8.86 -24.29 66.88
C TYR A 48 -10.37 -24.07 66.89
N VAL A 49 -10.80 -22.86 67.23
CA VAL A 49 -12.21 -22.46 67.27
C VAL A 49 -12.47 -21.33 66.28
N TYR A 50 -13.67 -21.27 65.73
CA TYR A 50 -14.04 -20.19 64.82
C TYR A 50 -14.12 -18.86 65.58
N VAL A 51 -13.48 -17.84 65.03
CA VAL A 51 -13.66 -16.46 65.47
C VAL A 51 -15.09 -16.06 65.15
N THR A 52 -15.82 -15.54 66.14
CA THR A 52 -17.20 -15.09 65.94
C THR A 52 -17.38 -13.62 66.31
N SER A 53 -18.31 -12.94 65.64
CA SER A 53 -18.56 -11.50 65.82
C SER A 53 -20.05 -11.19 65.78
N GLY A 54 -20.49 -10.22 66.58
CA GLY A 54 -21.85 -9.65 66.51
C GLY A 54 -21.92 -8.31 65.77
N GLU A 55 -20.80 -7.87 65.20
CA GLU A 55 -20.70 -6.63 64.43
C GLU A 55 -21.37 -6.78 63.07
N SER A 56 -21.90 -5.69 62.52
CA SER A 56 -22.65 -5.67 61.26
C SER A 56 -21.82 -5.94 60.00
N TYR A 57 -20.51 -6.19 60.12
CA TYR A 57 -19.67 -6.61 59.01
C TYR A 57 -19.54 -8.13 58.89
N ALA A 58 -19.95 -8.88 59.92
CA ALA A 58 -19.81 -10.33 60.01
C ALA A 58 -20.89 -11.09 59.25
N ASP A 59 -21.73 -10.39 58.47
CA ASP A 59 -22.73 -10.94 57.57
C ASP A 59 -22.54 -10.46 56.12
N ALA A 60 -21.41 -9.81 55.81
CA ALA A 60 -21.15 -9.20 54.52
C ALA A 60 -20.82 -10.22 53.42
N ILE A 61 -20.30 -11.40 53.81
CA ILE A 61 -19.96 -12.51 52.90
C ILE A 61 -20.84 -13.73 53.21
N LYS A 62 -20.94 -14.17 54.48
CA LYS A 62 -21.75 -15.33 54.90
C LYS A 62 -22.46 -15.03 56.22
N ASP A 63 -23.62 -15.65 56.45
CA ASP A 63 -24.41 -15.48 57.69
C ASP A 63 -24.55 -16.78 58.50
N VAL A 64 -23.43 -17.49 58.68
CA VAL A 64 -23.38 -18.78 59.40
C VAL A 64 -23.10 -18.58 60.88
N ASN A 65 -24.02 -19.03 61.76
CA ASN A 65 -23.79 -19.01 63.21
C ASN A 65 -22.89 -20.16 63.68
N ALA A 66 -22.00 -19.89 64.64
CA ALA A 66 -21.23 -20.92 65.30
C ALA A 66 -22.11 -21.71 66.29
N THR A 67 -22.33 -23.00 66.02
CA THR A 67 -23.25 -23.85 66.80
C THR A 67 -22.59 -24.58 67.98
N SER A 68 -21.26 -24.80 67.95
CA SER A 68 -20.55 -25.53 69.02
C SER A 68 -19.03 -25.34 69.10
N ILE A 69 -18.39 -24.74 68.09
CA ILE A 69 -16.94 -24.56 67.99
C ILE A 69 -16.62 -23.08 67.68
N GLY A 70 -17.27 -22.14 68.40
CA GLY A 70 -17.01 -20.71 68.27
C GLY A 70 -16.40 -20.10 69.53
N VAL A 71 -15.68 -18.98 69.38
CA VAL A 71 -15.22 -18.16 70.53
C VAL A 71 -16.41 -17.69 71.37
N GLN A 72 -17.52 -17.34 70.71
CA GLN A 72 -18.85 -17.21 71.31
C GLN A 72 -19.85 -17.97 70.42
N ASN A 73 -20.52 -18.98 70.98
CA ASN A 73 -21.57 -19.71 70.28
C ASN A 73 -22.78 -18.78 70.05
N ASP A 74 -23.55 -19.06 68.99
CA ASP A 74 -24.72 -18.30 68.52
C ASP A 74 -24.43 -16.91 67.91
N ASN A 75 -23.15 -16.51 67.80
CA ASN A 75 -22.72 -15.39 66.96
C ASN A 75 -22.27 -15.89 65.56
N LEU A 76 -22.23 -14.97 64.59
CA LEU A 76 -21.78 -15.24 63.22
C LEU A 76 -20.29 -15.60 63.19
N ILE A 77 -19.94 -16.65 62.45
CA ILE A 77 -18.55 -17.00 62.11
C ILE A 77 -18.01 -15.86 61.26
N LEU A 78 -16.86 -15.33 61.67
CA LEU A 78 -16.23 -14.23 60.96
C LEU A 78 -15.34 -14.78 59.83
N GLU A 79 -15.69 -14.46 58.59
CA GLU A 79 -14.93 -14.87 57.41
C GLU A 79 -13.65 -14.03 57.24
N LEU A 80 -12.63 -14.58 56.59
CA LEU A 80 -11.36 -13.88 56.35
C LEU A 80 -11.57 -12.55 55.62
N GLY A 81 -12.39 -12.54 54.56
CA GLY A 81 -12.68 -11.34 53.78
C GLY A 81 -13.43 -10.27 54.57
N GLU A 82 -14.37 -10.67 55.43
CA GLU A 82 -15.12 -9.75 56.30
C GLU A 82 -14.19 -9.04 57.28
N LYS A 83 -13.19 -9.76 57.82
CA LYS A 83 -12.20 -9.18 58.71
C LYS A 83 -11.19 -8.30 57.98
N LEU A 84 -10.65 -8.77 56.85
CA LEU A 84 -9.63 -8.04 56.09
C LEU A 84 -10.14 -6.72 55.53
N TYR A 85 -11.42 -6.66 55.14
CA TYR A 85 -12.02 -5.49 54.50
C TYR A 85 -13.06 -4.77 55.38
N GLU A 86 -13.20 -5.17 56.64
CA GLU A 86 -14.11 -4.57 57.63
C GLU A 86 -15.56 -4.40 57.10
N GLY A 87 -16.04 -5.37 56.33
CA GLY A 87 -17.38 -5.36 55.72
C GLY A 87 -17.55 -4.48 54.47
N SER A 88 -16.45 -3.90 53.96
CA SER A 88 -16.44 -3.11 52.71
C SER A 88 -16.48 -4.00 51.46
N LEU A 89 -16.04 -5.26 51.57
CA LEU A 89 -16.23 -6.30 50.57
C LEU A 89 -17.54 -7.05 50.88
N LYS A 90 -18.43 -7.13 49.90
CA LYS A 90 -19.76 -7.76 50.04
C LYS A 90 -20.00 -8.77 48.93
N LYS A 91 -20.66 -9.87 49.29
CA LYS A 91 -21.15 -10.90 48.37
C LYS A 91 -22.68 -10.82 48.30
N PHE A 92 -23.22 -10.78 47.08
CA PHE A 92 -24.65 -10.85 46.78
C PHE A 92 -24.94 -12.13 45.99
N GLY A 93 -26.17 -12.63 46.03
CA GLY A 93 -26.59 -13.85 45.31
C GLY A 93 -26.51 -15.15 46.12
N ASP A 94 -25.62 -15.23 47.11
CA ASP A 94 -25.47 -16.40 48.03
C ASP A 94 -26.54 -16.43 49.15
N LYS A 95 -27.30 -15.34 49.30
CA LYS A 95 -28.42 -15.23 50.23
C LYS A 95 -29.71 -15.47 49.46
N ALA A 96 -30.53 -16.37 49.98
CA ALA A 96 -31.71 -16.94 49.33
C ALA A 96 -32.89 -15.95 49.12
N ARG A 97 -32.63 -14.63 49.11
CA ARG A 97 -33.59 -13.55 48.85
C ARG A 97 -33.35 -12.74 47.57
N SER A 98 -32.28 -13.00 46.81
CA SER A 98 -32.10 -12.40 45.48
C SER A 98 -31.21 -13.30 44.64
N VAL A 99 -31.80 -14.07 43.72
CA VAL A 99 -31.03 -14.82 42.72
C VAL A 99 -30.41 -13.79 41.78
N GLU A 100 -29.16 -13.41 42.06
CA GLU A 100 -28.37 -12.64 41.11
C GLU A 100 -28.15 -13.51 39.88
N THR A 101 -28.16 -12.89 38.71
CA THR A 101 -27.97 -13.60 37.44
C THR A 101 -26.87 -12.93 36.65
N ASP A 102 -26.02 -13.73 36.02
CA ASP A 102 -25.04 -13.23 35.09
C ASP A 102 -25.68 -12.74 33.78
N ASP A 103 -24.84 -12.35 32.83
CA ASP A 103 -25.28 -11.79 31.55
C ASP A 103 -26.06 -12.78 30.68
N PHE A 104 -25.96 -14.09 30.94
CA PHE A 104 -26.74 -15.12 30.22
C PHE A 104 -27.97 -15.60 31.00
N GLY A 105 -28.19 -15.11 32.22
CA GLY A 105 -29.30 -15.53 33.08
C GLY A 105 -28.95 -16.70 34.02
N ARG A 106 -27.69 -17.13 34.06
CA ARG A 106 -27.24 -18.22 34.96
C ARG A 106 -27.29 -17.74 36.41
N PRO A 107 -27.65 -18.60 37.38
CA PRO A 107 -27.53 -18.24 38.79
C PRO A 107 -26.08 -17.84 39.09
N ALA A 108 -25.90 -16.74 39.80
CA ALA A 108 -24.59 -16.14 39.99
C ALA A 108 -24.45 -15.46 41.36
N VAL A 109 -23.20 -15.24 41.75
CA VAL A 109 -22.82 -14.42 42.91
C VAL A 109 -22.11 -13.17 42.42
N ARG A 110 -22.48 -12.01 42.98
CA ARG A 110 -21.89 -10.72 42.63
C ARG A 110 -21.07 -10.17 43.79
N TRP A 111 -19.83 -9.79 43.51
CA TRP A 111 -18.92 -9.23 44.50
C TRP A 111 -18.80 -7.71 44.32
N VAL A 112 -18.84 -6.99 45.44
CA VAL A 112 -18.76 -5.53 45.46
C VAL A 112 -17.77 -5.09 46.52
N TYR A 113 -16.84 -4.22 46.16
CA TYR A 113 -15.87 -3.61 47.09
C TYR A 113 -16.02 -2.09 47.10
N GLU A 114 -16.25 -1.50 48.26
CA GLU A 114 -16.48 -0.04 48.42
C GLU A 114 -17.56 0.54 47.48
N ASN A 115 -18.61 -0.25 47.22
CA ASN A 115 -19.69 0.06 46.27
C ASN A 115 -19.29 0.08 44.78
N LYS A 116 -18.14 -0.51 44.43
CA LYS A 116 -17.75 -0.80 43.05
C LYS A 116 -17.92 -2.28 42.76
N ASP A 117 -18.55 -2.61 41.64
CA ASP A 117 -18.65 -3.99 41.20
C ASP A 117 -17.24 -4.55 40.93
N VAL A 118 -16.96 -5.70 41.52
CA VAL A 118 -15.72 -6.46 41.32
C VAL A 118 -15.93 -7.51 40.22
N GLY A 119 -17.11 -8.13 40.17
CA GLY A 119 -17.49 -9.09 39.16
C GLY A 119 -18.70 -9.93 39.54
N THR A 120 -19.28 -10.61 38.54
CA THR A 120 -20.39 -11.56 38.68
C THR A 120 -19.92 -12.93 38.22
N TYR A 121 -20.11 -13.97 39.04
CA TYR A 121 -19.58 -15.31 38.79
C TYR A 121 -20.70 -16.34 38.91
N VAL A 122 -20.76 -17.29 37.97
CA VAL A 122 -21.79 -18.35 37.97
C VAL A 122 -21.68 -19.21 39.24
N GLU A 123 -22.83 -19.46 39.87
CA GLU A 123 -22.96 -20.38 41.01
C GLU A 123 -22.98 -21.82 40.49
N LYS A 124 -21.80 -22.42 40.41
CA LYS A 124 -21.65 -23.80 39.88
C LYS A 124 -22.27 -24.85 40.79
N GLY A 125 -22.56 -24.54 42.06
CA GLY A 125 -23.27 -25.43 42.97
C GLY A 125 -24.66 -25.83 42.47
N ASP A 126 -25.33 -24.94 41.73
CA ASP A 126 -26.68 -25.15 41.22
C ASP A 126 -26.70 -25.89 39.86
N LEU A 127 -25.55 -26.08 39.20
CA LEU A 127 -25.46 -26.72 37.89
C LEU A 127 -25.66 -28.24 38.01
N GLU A 128 -26.77 -28.74 37.48
CA GLU A 128 -27.13 -30.16 37.54
C GLU A 128 -26.50 -30.96 36.38
N PHE A 129 -26.51 -30.41 35.16
CA PHE A 129 -25.79 -30.95 34.01
C PHE A 129 -25.71 -29.95 32.85
N SER A 130 -24.77 -30.18 31.92
CA SER A 130 -24.61 -29.40 30.70
C SER A 130 -24.43 -30.27 29.45
N TYR A 131 -24.66 -29.66 28.29
CA TYR A 131 -24.44 -30.24 26.96
C TYR A 131 -23.79 -29.21 26.04
N THR A 132 -22.92 -29.67 25.15
CA THR A 132 -22.39 -28.91 24.01
C THR A 132 -22.83 -29.51 22.66
N ALA A 133 -23.55 -30.62 22.74
CA ALA A 133 -24.18 -31.32 21.64
C ALA A 133 -25.71 -31.31 21.84
N LYS A 134 -26.43 -31.95 20.91
CA LYS A 134 -27.88 -32.15 21.04
C LYS A 134 -28.27 -32.75 22.39
N ALA A 135 -29.05 -32.00 23.18
CA ALA A 135 -29.69 -32.51 24.38
C ALA A 135 -31.06 -33.13 24.01
N ALA A 136 -31.18 -34.45 24.12
CA ALA A 136 -32.44 -35.12 23.83
C ALA A 136 -33.45 -34.88 24.96
N LYS A 137 -34.71 -34.55 24.62
CA LYS A 137 -35.77 -34.29 25.60
C LYS A 137 -35.99 -35.43 26.60
N GLY A 138 -35.81 -36.67 26.16
CA GLY A 138 -35.93 -37.87 27.01
C GLY A 138 -34.75 -38.06 27.96
N ASP A 139 -33.55 -37.65 27.55
CA ASP A 139 -32.37 -37.66 28.41
C ASP A 139 -32.49 -36.59 29.49
N MET A 140 -32.83 -35.35 29.11
CA MET A 140 -33.09 -34.26 30.07
C MET A 140 -34.20 -34.63 31.06
N TYR A 141 -35.30 -35.24 30.59
CA TYR A 141 -36.39 -35.72 31.45
C TYR A 141 -35.91 -36.74 32.49
N THR A 142 -34.97 -37.59 32.11
CA THR A 142 -34.44 -38.64 32.99
C THR A 142 -33.47 -38.05 34.00
N LYS A 143 -32.55 -37.18 33.56
CA LYS A 143 -31.52 -36.59 34.43
C LYS A 143 -32.09 -35.65 35.48
N ILE A 144 -33.02 -34.76 35.12
CA ILE A 144 -33.69 -33.86 36.08
C ILE A 144 -34.61 -34.62 37.07
N GLY A 145 -34.91 -35.88 36.77
CA GLY A 145 -35.84 -36.71 37.53
C GLY A 145 -37.28 -36.59 37.03
N SER A 146 -37.90 -37.75 36.79
CA SER A 146 -39.25 -37.82 36.20
C SER A 146 -40.32 -37.10 37.02
N SER A 147 -40.18 -37.04 38.35
CA SER A 147 -41.12 -36.33 39.21
C SER A 147 -41.06 -34.80 39.03
N VAL A 148 -39.86 -34.25 38.84
CA VAL A 148 -39.66 -32.82 38.59
C VAL A 148 -40.16 -32.49 37.19
N ALA A 149 -39.72 -33.26 36.19
CA ALA A 149 -40.13 -33.08 34.80
C ALA A 149 -41.65 -33.18 34.60
N ASP A 150 -42.33 -34.16 35.23
CA ASP A 150 -43.79 -34.30 35.14
C ASP A 150 -44.53 -33.13 35.80
N SER A 151 -44.01 -32.61 36.92
CA SER A 151 -44.57 -31.45 37.62
C SER A 151 -44.43 -30.17 36.79
N LEU A 152 -43.26 -29.90 36.21
CA LEU A 152 -43.02 -28.78 35.30
C LEU A 152 -43.93 -28.87 34.06
N ARG A 153 -44.03 -30.04 33.43
CA ARG A 153 -44.93 -30.28 32.27
C ARG A 153 -46.40 -30.13 32.60
N ALA A 154 -46.80 -30.41 33.83
CA ALA A 154 -48.16 -30.24 34.32
C ALA A 154 -48.46 -28.80 34.78
N ASN A 155 -47.42 -27.99 35.00
CA ASN A 155 -47.49 -26.65 35.58
C ASN A 155 -48.29 -26.65 36.91
N ASP A 156 -47.95 -27.58 37.81
CA ASP A 156 -48.68 -27.79 39.07
C ASP A 156 -48.19 -26.89 40.24
N GLY A 157 -47.22 -26.01 39.98
CA GLY A 157 -46.71 -24.99 40.91
C GLY A 157 -45.73 -25.49 41.97
N LYS A 158 -45.28 -26.75 41.91
CA LYS A 158 -44.25 -27.26 42.84
C LYS A 158 -42.83 -26.80 42.51
N TYR A 159 -42.58 -26.47 41.25
CA TYR A 159 -41.30 -25.98 40.74
C TYR A 159 -41.57 -24.81 39.78
N LEU A 160 -40.65 -23.84 39.74
CA LEU A 160 -40.63 -22.80 38.70
C LEU A 160 -39.84 -23.27 37.49
N PHE A 161 -40.18 -22.74 36.31
CA PHE A 161 -39.49 -23.05 35.06
C PHE A 161 -39.07 -21.79 34.34
N GLU A 162 -37.77 -21.67 34.10
CA GLU A 162 -37.16 -20.54 33.42
C GLU A 162 -36.27 -21.02 32.27
N VAL A 163 -36.27 -20.29 31.17
CA VAL A 163 -35.41 -20.56 30.04
C VAL A 163 -34.80 -19.25 29.56
N TRP A 164 -33.50 -19.26 29.32
CA TRP A 164 -32.74 -18.15 28.79
C TRP A 164 -32.02 -18.56 27.51
N VAL A 165 -32.01 -17.69 26.51
CA VAL A 165 -31.27 -17.85 25.26
C VAL A 165 -30.46 -16.60 25.02
N ASP A 166 -29.12 -16.71 25.02
CA ASP A 166 -28.19 -15.59 24.80
C ASP A 166 -28.50 -14.37 25.70
N GLY A 167 -28.83 -14.62 26.97
CA GLY A 167 -29.21 -13.58 27.93
C GLY A 167 -30.63 -13.04 27.78
N THR A 168 -31.45 -13.52 26.84
CA THR A 168 -32.87 -13.19 26.76
C THR A 168 -33.72 -14.22 27.51
N GLU A 169 -34.51 -13.77 28.47
CA GLU A 169 -35.50 -14.61 29.15
C GLU A 169 -36.65 -14.96 28.21
N VAL A 170 -36.95 -16.26 28.08
CA VAL A 170 -38.10 -16.74 27.32
C VAL A 170 -39.36 -16.50 28.14
N ARG A 171 -40.27 -15.69 27.60
CA ARG A 171 -41.54 -15.40 28.28
C ARG A 171 -42.44 -16.64 28.28
N ALA A 172 -42.73 -17.17 29.48
CA ALA A 172 -43.63 -18.31 29.70
C ALA A 172 -43.22 -19.58 28.91
N PRO A 173 -42.06 -20.18 29.21
CA PRO A 173 -41.55 -21.33 28.47
C PRO A 173 -42.43 -22.58 28.67
N ASP A 174 -42.61 -23.39 27.62
CA ASP A 174 -43.33 -24.66 27.72
C ASP A 174 -42.36 -25.80 28.06
N ALA A 175 -42.44 -26.34 29.28
CA ALA A 175 -41.62 -27.47 29.73
C ALA A 175 -41.71 -28.71 28.82
N LYS A 176 -42.78 -28.87 28.01
CA LYS A 176 -42.90 -29.96 27.03
C LYS A 176 -41.94 -29.82 25.85
N GLN A 177 -41.44 -28.61 25.59
CA GLN A 177 -40.41 -28.38 24.58
C GLN A 177 -39.04 -28.91 25.04
N PHE A 178 -38.83 -29.09 26.34
CA PHE A 178 -37.53 -29.47 26.91
C PHE A 178 -37.50 -30.87 27.49
N PHE A 179 -38.59 -31.29 28.13
CA PHE A 179 -38.65 -32.58 28.81
C PHE A 179 -39.73 -33.42 28.17
N GLU A 180 -39.41 -34.60 27.64
CA GLU A 180 -40.40 -35.53 27.11
C GLU A 180 -39.91 -36.97 27.19
N LYS A 181 -40.67 -37.80 27.90
CA LYS A 181 -40.33 -39.20 28.14
C LYS A 181 -40.12 -39.96 26.82
N ASN A 182 -38.98 -40.67 26.73
CA ASN A 182 -38.58 -41.49 25.58
C ASN A 182 -38.45 -40.72 24.24
N SER A 183 -38.25 -39.40 24.28
CA SER A 183 -38.11 -38.57 23.08
C SER A 183 -36.64 -38.39 22.71
N SER A 184 -36.28 -38.69 21.46
CA SER A 184 -34.94 -38.45 20.89
C SER A 184 -34.83 -37.08 20.21
N SER A 185 -35.90 -36.28 20.19
CA SER A 185 -35.88 -34.92 19.65
C SER A 185 -35.00 -34.01 20.49
N ALA A 186 -34.41 -33.00 19.84
CA ALA A 186 -33.66 -31.96 20.55
C ALA A 186 -34.61 -31.18 21.47
N ALA A 187 -34.12 -30.80 22.65
CA ALA A 187 -34.83 -29.91 23.55
C ALA A 187 -34.87 -28.48 23.00
N GLY A 188 -35.95 -27.77 23.31
CA GLY A 188 -36.19 -26.40 22.86
C GLY A 188 -37.14 -26.31 21.66
N ALA A 189 -37.19 -25.11 21.07
CA ALA A 189 -37.98 -24.79 19.88
C ALA A 189 -37.22 -23.80 18.99
N LYS A 190 -37.50 -23.89 17.68
CA LYS A 190 -36.75 -23.23 16.61
C LYS A 190 -36.52 -21.73 16.84
N ASP A 191 -37.51 -21.05 17.40
CA ASP A 191 -37.39 -19.65 17.80
C ASP A 191 -38.12 -19.42 19.12
N LEU A 192 -37.37 -19.27 20.21
CA LEU A 192 -37.94 -19.02 21.55
C LEU A 192 -37.98 -17.53 21.91
N THR A 193 -37.13 -16.71 21.29
CA THR A 193 -36.92 -15.31 21.67
C THR A 193 -37.19 -14.32 20.54
N GLY A 194 -37.61 -14.79 19.36
CA GLY A 194 -37.76 -13.96 18.17
C GLY A 194 -36.44 -13.72 17.43
N LYS A 195 -35.42 -14.57 17.66
CA LYS A 195 -34.05 -14.42 17.17
C LYS A 195 -33.57 -15.57 16.28
N GLY A 196 -34.42 -16.59 16.08
CA GLY A 196 -34.06 -17.77 15.32
C GLY A 196 -33.21 -18.78 16.07
N THR A 197 -33.15 -18.66 17.39
CA THR A 197 -32.42 -19.57 18.27
C THR A 197 -33.34 -20.09 19.38
N GLY A 198 -32.90 -21.16 20.05
CA GLY A 198 -33.65 -21.78 21.15
C GLY A 198 -33.82 -23.30 21.07
N VAL A 199 -33.05 -23.98 20.21
CA VAL A 199 -32.97 -25.45 20.15
C VAL A 199 -31.56 -25.88 20.51
N THR A 200 -31.45 -26.88 21.37
CA THR A 200 -30.16 -27.52 21.70
C THR A 200 -29.55 -28.22 20.49
N GLY A 201 -28.23 -28.27 20.39
CA GLY A 201 -27.55 -28.84 19.24
C GLY A 201 -26.03 -28.82 19.38
N ASN A 202 -25.35 -29.29 18.35
CA ASN A 202 -23.89 -29.19 18.23
C ASN A 202 -23.47 -27.71 18.34
N GLY A 203 -22.55 -27.41 19.24
CA GLY A 203 -22.01 -26.07 19.43
C GLY A 203 -22.83 -25.13 20.30
N VAL A 204 -24.01 -25.55 20.76
CA VAL A 204 -24.86 -24.78 21.68
C VAL A 204 -24.58 -25.23 23.10
N LEU A 205 -24.03 -24.35 23.93
CA LEU A 205 -23.85 -24.62 25.36
C LEU A 205 -25.22 -24.57 26.03
N THR A 206 -25.71 -25.73 26.47
CA THR A 206 -26.98 -25.87 27.20
C THR A 206 -26.68 -26.27 28.63
N GLU A 207 -27.01 -25.41 29.59
CA GLU A 207 -26.79 -25.62 31.02
C GLU A 207 -28.13 -25.70 31.75
N VAL A 208 -28.27 -26.68 32.65
CA VAL A 208 -29.48 -26.86 33.45
C VAL A 208 -29.14 -26.69 34.93
N PHE A 209 -29.80 -25.75 35.57
CA PHE A 209 -29.63 -25.43 36.98
C PHE A 209 -30.88 -25.81 37.78
N VAL A 210 -30.66 -26.28 39.01
CA VAL A 210 -31.70 -26.48 40.02
C VAL A 210 -31.37 -25.56 41.19
N ILE A 211 -32.21 -24.55 41.40
CA ILE A 211 -32.00 -23.51 42.38
C ILE A 211 -32.97 -23.73 43.53
N ASP A 212 -32.44 -23.98 44.73
CA ASP A 212 -33.24 -24.27 45.93
C ASP A 212 -34.09 -23.05 46.34
N GLY A 213 -35.35 -23.31 46.70
CA GLY A 213 -36.23 -22.30 47.28
C GLY A 213 -35.97 -22.07 48.78
N ASP A 214 -35.86 -20.81 49.21
CA ASP A 214 -35.47 -20.44 50.59
C ASP A 214 -36.55 -20.72 51.65
N THR A 215 -37.82 -20.74 51.24
CA THR A 215 -38.94 -20.82 52.18
C THR A 215 -39.93 -21.88 51.79
N ALA A 216 -40.72 -22.35 52.76
CA ALA A 216 -41.83 -23.26 52.49
C ALA A 216 -42.89 -22.72 51.48
N ASN A 217 -42.79 -21.45 51.07
CA ASN A 217 -43.66 -20.80 50.09
C ASN A 217 -42.92 -20.37 48.81
N ASP A 218 -41.64 -20.74 48.65
CA ASP A 218 -40.82 -20.46 47.49
C ASP A 218 -40.39 -21.81 46.87
N PRO A 219 -40.96 -22.22 45.73
CA PRO A 219 -40.64 -23.49 45.11
C PRO A 219 -39.27 -23.46 44.40
N ASP A 220 -38.58 -24.60 44.37
CA ASP A 220 -37.30 -24.71 43.65
C ASP A 220 -37.47 -24.37 42.16
N THR A 221 -36.45 -23.78 41.55
CA THR A 221 -36.47 -23.33 40.16
C THR A 221 -35.61 -24.22 39.28
N VAL A 222 -36.18 -24.75 38.21
CA VAL A 222 -35.42 -25.37 37.13
C VAL A 222 -35.18 -24.33 36.03
N ARG A 223 -33.91 -23.98 35.82
CA ARG A 223 -33.50 -23.01 34.81
C ARG A 223 -32.68 -23.68 33.72
N ILE A 224 -33.02 -23.41 32.45
CA ILE A 224 -32.22 -23.83 31.30
C ILE A 224 -31.62 -22.59 30.66
N VAL A 225 -30.30 -22.56 30.49
CA VAL A 225 -29.59 -21.50 29.78
C VAL A 225 -28.98 -22.08 28.52
N MET A 226 -29.27 -21.46 27.37
CA MET A 226 -28.69 -21.80 26.08
C MET A 226 -27.84 -20.62 25.59
N THR A 227 -26.56 -20.88 25.36
CA THR A 227 -25.60 -19.89 24.84
C THR A 227 -25.07 -20.36 23.50
N ASN A 228 -25.22 -19.52 22.48
CA ASN A 228 -24.75 -19.76 21.14
C ASN A 228 -23.39 -19.09 20.90
N THR A 229 -22.59 -19.70 20.02
CA THR A 229 -21.31 -19.15 19.54
C THR A 229 -21.53 -18.58 18.15
N TYR A 230 -21.05 -17.36 17.93
CA TYR A 230 -21.08 -16.65 16.66
C TYR A 230 -19.67 -16.51 16.10
N LEU A 231 -19.58 -16.33 14.79
CA LEU A 231 -18.32 -16.18 14.08
C LEU A 231 -18.12 -14.73 13.66
N LEU A 232 -16.93 -14.21 13.92
CA LEU A 232 -16.46 -12.92 13.44
C LEU A 232 -15.22 -13.13 12.57
N LYS A 233 -14.97 -12.19 11.66
CA LYS A 233 -13.76 -12.13 10.87
C LYS A 233 -13.08 -10.77 11.06
N ALA A 234 -11.78 -10.79 11.30
CA ALA A 234 -10.99 -9.57 11.42
C ALA A 234 -10.87 -8.88 10.06
N THR A 235 -11.17 -7.58 10.04
CA THR A 235 -11.13 -6.73 8.82
C THR A 235 -9.84 -5.91 8.71
N SER A 236 -8.98 -6.01 9.72
CA SER A 236 -7.66 -5.38 9.77
C SER A 236 -6.81 -6.03 10.85
N ASP A 237 -5.50 -5.91 10.74
CA ASP A 237 -4.57 -6.25 11.83
C ASP A 237 -4.89 -5.50 13.14
N TYR A 238 -4.47 -6.09 14.27
CA TYR A 238 -4.51 -5.44 15.58
C TYR A 238 -3.79 -4.08 15.57
N ASN A 239 -4.48 -3.04 16.04
CA ASN A 239 -3.93 -1.70 16.13
C ASN A 239 -3.31 -1.45 17.51
N SER A 240 -2.00 -1.58 17.63
CA SER A 240 -1.26 -1.36 18.89
C SER A 240 -1.38 0.06 19.47
N THR A 241 -1.77 1.06 18.67
CA THR A 241 -1.99 2.44 19.16
C THR A 241 -3.38 2.63 19.76
N LYS A 242 -4.38 1.98 19.19
CA LYS A 242 -5.77 2.02 19.67
C LYS A 242 -6.09 0.91 20.66
N GLU A 243 -5.23 -0.11 20.75
CA GLU A 243 -5.42 -1.31 21.53
C GLU A 243 -6.70 -2.07 21.12
N THR A 244 -6.99 -2.10 19.80
CA THR A 244 -8.22 -2.70 19.25
C THR A 244 -7.99 -3.47 17.95
N VAL A 245 -8.84 -4.46 17.68
CA VAL A 245 -9.03 -5.07 16.35
C VAL A 245 -10.40 -4.69 15.77
N ASN A 246 -10.50 -4.48 14.45
CA ASN A 246 -11.80 -4.27 13.79
C ASN A 246 -12.31 -5.59 13.23
N VAL A 247 -13.61 -5.84 13.36
CA VAL A 247 -14.23 -7.10 13.00
C VAL A 247 -15.56 -6.89 12.28
N GLU A 248 -15.96 -7.89 11.50
CA GLU A 248 -17.32 -8.04 10.99
C GLU A 248 -17.88 -9.40 11.37
N ALA A 249 -19.21 -9.50 11.50
CA ALA A 249 -19.87 -10.78 11.75
C ALA A 249 -19.97 -11.59 10.46
N VAL A 250 -19.63 -12.88 10.54
CA VAL A 250 -19.77 -13.81 9.42
C VAL A 250 -21.20 -14.36 9.43
N GLU A 251 -21.92 -14.18 8.32
CA GLU A 251 -23.29 -14.69 8.17
C GLU A 251 -23.26 -16.19 7.88
N ILE A 252 -23.23 -17.00 8.94
CA ILE A 252 -23.16 -18.47 8.87
C ILE A 252 -24.49 -19.15 8.48
N ASN A 253 -25.57 -18.37 8.36
CA ASN A 253 -26.89 -18.87 8.02
C ASN A 253 -27.65 -17.83 7.20
N THR A 254 -27.56 -17.95 5.88
CA THR A 254 -28.19 -17.07 4.90
C THR A 254 -29.45 -17.66 4.26
N ASP A 255 -29.84 -18.89 4.64
CA ASP A 255 -30.86 -19.63 3.89
C ASP A 255 -32.30 -19.23 4.27
N ASP A 256 -33.20 -19.32 3.29
CA ASP A 256 -34.64 -19.07 3.43
C ASP A 256 -35.43 -20.38 3.62
N ASP A 257 -34.79 -21.52 3.92
CA ASP A 257 -35.46 -22.80 4.01
C ASP A 257 -36.47 -22.77 5.18
N PRO A 258 -37.77 -23.04 4.96
CA PRO A 258 -38.77 -22.95 6.03
C PRO A 258 -38.53 -23.96 7.18
N SER A 259 -37.69 -24.97 6.97
CA SER A 259 -37.20 -25.91 7.97
C SER A 259 -36.02 -25.37 8.80
N ASP A 260 -35.26 -24.38 8.31
CA ASP A 260 -34.29 -23.58 9.06
C ASP A 260 -34.81 -22.16 9.41
N TYR A 261 -34.38 -21.58 10.53
CA TYR A 261 -34.82 -20.21 10.87
C TYR A 261 -33.60 -19.34 10.64
N PRO A 262 -33.69 -18.29 9.82
CA PRO A 262 -32.59 -17.36 9.66
C PRO A 262 -32.15 -16.87 11.04
N VAL A 263 -30.89 -17.10 11.38
CA VAL A 263 -30.34 -16.63 12.66
C VAL A 263 -30.24 -15.12 12.58
N ILE A 264 -30.94 -14.42 13.46
CA ILE A 264 -30.83 -12.96 13.53
C ILE A 264 -29.56 -12.65 14.31
N LEU A 265 -28.52 -12.22 13.60
CA LEU A 265 -27.26 -11.81 14.22
C LEU A 265 -27.50 -10.70 15.26
N PRO A 266 -26.91 -10.81 16.45
CA PRO A 266 -26.94 -9.74 17.43
C PRO A 266 -26.31 -8.45 16.88
N PRO A 267 -26.62 -7.27 17.47
CA PRO A 267 -26.03 -5.99 17.07
C PRO A 267 -24.58 -5.88 17.57
N MET A 268 -23.72 -6.74 17.04
CA MET A 268 -22.34 -6.91 17.48
C MET A 268 -21.48 -5.67 17.20
N ASP A 269 -20.61 -5.32 18.14
CA ASP A 269 -19.67 -4.22 17.97
C ASP A 269 -18.64 -4.54 16.87
N THR A 270 -18.30 -3.56 16.04
CA THR A 270 -17.34 -3.75 14.94
C THR A 270 -15.88 -3.54 15.37
N SER A 271 -15.63 -3.38 16.67
CA SER A 271 -14.30 -3.17 17.23
C SER A 271 -14.19 -3.84 18.60
N ILE A 272 -13.10 -4.57 18.82
CA ILE A 272 -12.85 -5.34 20.03
C ILE A 272 -11.58 -4.81 20.69
N SER A 273 -11.69 -4.44 21.97
CA SER A 273 -10.58 -3.91 22.76
C SER A 273 -9.73 -5.01 23.39
N SER A 274 -8.41 -4.83 23.39
CA SER A 274 -7.49 -5.71 24.13
C SER A 274 -7.56 -5.55 25.65
N ASP A 275 -8.21 -4.50 26.15
CA ASP A 275 -8.51 -4.35 27.58
C ASP A 275 -9.54 -5.39 28.05
N ASP A 276 -10.47 -5.75 27.17
CA ASP A 276 -11.58 -6.66 27.47
C ASP A 276 -11.26 -8.11 27.07
N PHE A 277 -10.64 -8.31 25.91
CA PHE A 277 -10.38 -9.63 25.32
C PHE A 277 -8.95 -9.79 24.80
N ASN A 278 -8.42 -11.02 24.75
CA ASN A 278 -7.08 -11.25 24.22
C ASN A 278 -7.07 -11.24 22.68
N VAL A 279 -6.79 -10.08 22.07
CA VAL A 279 -6.82 -9.88 20.61
C VAL A 279 -5.53 -9.31 20.03
N THR A 280 -4.42 -9.31 20.77
CA THR A 280 -3.15 -8.68 20.35
C THR A 280 -2.48 -9.37 19.17
N ASP A 281 -2.69 -10.67 19.03
CA ASP A 281 -2.07 -11.50 17.98
C ASP A 281 -2.97 -11.65 16.73
N VAL A 282 -4.14 -11.01 16.73
CA VAL A 282 -5.13 -11.11 15.65
C VAL A 282 -4.70 -10.29 14.44
N LYS A 283 -4.73 -10.91 13.28
CA LYS A 283 -4.41 -10.31 11.97
C LYS A 283 -5.66 -10.16 11.11
N GLU A 284 -5.55 -9.36 10.06
CA GLU A 284 -6.56 -9.33 9.00
C GLU A 284 -6.84 -10.76 8.51
N ASP A 285 -8.12 -11.02 8.21
CA ASP A 285 -8.66 -12.32 7.82
C ASP A 285 -8.71 -13.42 8.89
N ASP A 286 -8.19 -13.20 10.11
CA ASP A 286 -8.33 -14.16 11.21
C ASP A 286 -9.80 -14.28 11.64
N TYR A 287 -10.20 -15.52 11.96
CA TYR A 287 -11.53 -15.82 12.51
C TYR A 287 -11.53 -15.76 14.04
N LEU A 288 -12.61 -15.23 14.61
CA LEU A 288 -12.82 -15.12 16.06
C LEU A 288 -14.18 -15.71 16.42
N LEU A 289 -14.22 -16.48 17.51
CA LEU A 289 -15.43 -17.01 18.11
C LEU A 289 -15.90 -16.08 19.22
N ALA A 290 -17.17 -15.69 19.16
CA ALA A 290 -17.74 -14.78 20.13
C ALA A 290 -19.07 -15.29 20.69
N THR A 291 -19.32 -14.98 21.96
CA THR A 291 -20.66 -15.10 22.55
C THR A 291 -21.20 -13.71 22.85
N TRP A 292 -22.49 -13.51 22.58
CA TRP A 292 -23.16 -12.22 22.79
C TRP A 292 -24.27 -12.36 23.81
N SER A 293 -24.37 -11.40 24.73
CA SER A 293 -25.50 -11.30 25.65
C SER A 293 -26.42 -10.14 25.25
N TYR A 294 -27.69 -10.46 25.03
CA TYR A 294 -28.75 -9.45 24.85
C TYR A 294 -29.13 -8.73 26.15
N LYS A 295 -28.75 -9.26 27.32
CA LYS A 295 -28.99 -8.62 28.62
C LYS A 295 -27.91 -7.59 28.94
N ALA A 296 -26.65 -7.92 28.63
CA ALA A 296 -25.52 -7.00 28.80
C ALA A 296 -25.37 -6.02 27.63
N ASP A 297 -25.95 -6.35 26.47
CA ASP A 297 -25.79 -5.62 25.21
C ASP A 297 -24.31 -5.52 24.79
N GLY A 298 -23.63 -6.67 24.81
CA GLY A 298 -22.19 -6.74 24.55
C GLY A 298 -21.65 -8.17 24.40
N TYR A 299 -20.38 -8.24 23.99
CA TYR A 299 -19.61 -9.48 23.97
C TYR A 299 -19.37 -9.98 25.40
N ALA A 300 -19.58 -11.27 25.62
CA ALA A 300 -19.20 -11.92 26.87
C ALA A 300 -17.89 -12.70 26.74
N THR A 301 -17.61 -13.26 25.56
CA THR A 301 -16.34 -13.91 25.23
C THR A 301 -15.95 -13.57 23.79
N VAL A 302 -14.65 -13.43 23.55
CA VAL A 302 -14.04 -13.34 22.22
C VAL A 302 -12.72 -14.11 22.28
N GLU A 303 -12.55 -15.09 21.41
CA GLU A 303 -11.34 -15.91 21.34
C GLU A 303 -10.99 -16.21 19.86
N PRO A 304 -9.72 -16.34 19.48
CA PRO A 304 -9.34 -16.81 18.14
C PRO A 304 -9.95 -18.17 17.82
N ALA A 305 -10.53 -18.30 16.63
CA ALA A 305 -11.10 -19.56 16.14
C ALA A 305 -10.02 -20.53 15.66
N GLU A 306 -10.29 -21.83 15.72
CA GLU A 306 -9.41 -22.83 15.12
C GLU A 306 -9.74 -22.97 13.62
N LEU A 307 -8.83 -22.53 12.75
CA LEU A 307 -8.87 -22.83 11.32
C LEU A 307 -8.16 -24.18 11.07
N PHE A 308 -8.94 -25.21 10.80
CA PHE A 308 -8.44 -26.57 10.56
C PHE A 308 -8.27 -26.82 9.06
N THR A 309 -7.06 -27.21 8.63
CA THR A 309 -6.75 -27.66 7.27
C THR A 309 -6.41 -29.15 7.29
N GLY A 310 -7.03 -29.96 6.42
CA GLY A 310 -6.69 -31.38 6.31
C GLY A 310 -7.34 -32.08 5.12
N THR A 311 -6.89 -33.30 4.82
CA THR A 311 -7.35 -34.06 3.65
C THR A 311 -8.71 -34.71 3.90
N VAL A 312 -9.69 -34.41 3.04
CA VAL A 312 -11.04 -34.97 3.12
C VAL A 312 -11.06 -36.41 2.63
N SER A 313 -11.54 -37.33 3.47
CA SER A 313 -11.69 -38.75 3.12
C SER A 313 -13.14 -39.16 2.86
N GLU A 314 -14.09 -38.46 3.48
CA GLU A 314 -15.52 -38.71 3.39
C GLU A 314 -16.27 -37.46 3.87
N TYR A 315 -17.46 -37.19 3.33
CA TYR A 315 -18.40 -36.26 3.93
C TYR A 315 -19.84 -36.71 3.66
N THR A 316 -20.76 -36.27 4.52
CA THR A 316 -22.19 -36.38 4.32
C THR A 316 -22.75 -34.97 4.30
N VAL A 317 -23.26 -34.54 3.14
CA VAL A 317 -23.91 -33.24 2.93
C VAL A 317 -24.87 -32.95 4.08
N THR A 318 -24.83 -31.75 4.64
CA THR A 318 -25.63 -31.30 5.79
C THR A 318 -25.32 -31.92 7.17
N ASP A 319 -24.40 -32.87 7.29
CA ASP A 319 -24.14 -33.59 8.55
C ASP A 319 -22.68 -33.48 9.04
N TYR A 320 -21.71 -34.00 8.27
CA TYR A 320 -20.31 -34.05 8.71
C TYR A 320 -19.29 -34.14 7.57
N VAL A 321 -18.05 -33.84 7.90
CA VAL A 321 -16.84 -34.04 7.06
C VAL A 321 -15.82 -34.87 7.86
N ILE A 322 -15.12 -35.79 7.22
CA ILE A 322 -14.00 -36.54 7.81
C ILE A 322 -12.69 -36.07 7.17
N MET A 323 -11.92 -35.28 7.92
CA MET A 323 -10.61 -34.77 7.51
C MET A 323 -9.51 -35.39 8.35
N ASP A 324 -8.45 -35.87 7.70
CA ASP A 324 -7.32 -36.58 8.33
C ASP A 324 -7.75 -37.72 9.28
N GLY A 325 -8.88 -38.36 8.96
CA GLY A 325 -9.47 -39.45 9.76
C GLY A 325 -10.30 -39.00 10.97
N THR A 326 -10.41 -37.70 11.23
CA THR A 326 -11.25 -37.15 12.30
C THR A 326 -12.59 -36.68 11.73
N LYS A 327 -13.70 -37.09 12.35
CA LYS A 327 -15.05 -36.68 11.97
C LYS A 327 -15.42 -35.36 12.65
N TYR A 328 -15.74 -34.36 11.85
CA TYR A 328 -16.23 -33.04 12.26
C TYR A 328 -17.67 -32.87 11.81
N SER A 329 -18.59 -32.69 12.76
CA SER A 329 -20.00 -32.42 12.47
C SER A 329 -20.26 -30.91 12.45
N TYR A 330 -21.28 -30.47 11.70
CA TYR A 330 -21.65 -29.05 11.67
C TYR A 330 -22.26 -28.57 12.99
N ASN A 331 -21.98 -27.32 13.31
CA ASN A 331 -22.61 -26.54 14.37
C ASN A 331 -24.11 -26.32 14.02
N LYS A 332 -24.94 -26.22 15.05
CA LYS A 332 -26.40 -26.09 14.94
C LYS A 332 -26.84 -24.81 14.21
N LEU A 333 -26.09 -23.72 14.35
CA LEU A 333 -26.42 -22.42 13.79
C LEU A 333 -26.15 -22.30 12.30
N VAL A 334 -25.23 -23.11 11.76
CA VAL A 334 -24.86 -23.06 10.34
C VAL A 334 -26.07 -23.38 9.47
N GLY A 335 -26.31 -22.60 8.42
CA GLY A 335 -27.43 -22.79 7.47
C GLY A 335 -27.21 -23.99 6.54
N VAL A 336 -28.28 -24.42 5.87
CA VAL A 336 -28.27 -25.51 4.89
C VAL A 336 -27.37 -25.17 3.71
N ASP A 337 -27.39 -23.93 3.20
CA ASP A 337 -26.58 -23.51 2.05
C ASP A 337 -25.09 -23.76 2.30
N GLU A 338 -24.57 -23.29 3.44
CA GLU A 338 -23.19 -23.50 3.88
C GLU A 338 -22.88 -24.99 4.10
N LYS A 339 -23.78 -25.75 4.74
CA LYS A 339 -23.56 -27.20 4.97
C LYS A 339 -23.68 -28.05 3.69
N SER A 340 -24.21 -27.46 2.62
CA SER A 340 -24.39 -28.07 1.32
C SER A 340 -23.17 -27.91 0.42
N GLU A 341 -22.15 -27.17 0.86
CA GLU A 341 -20.86 -27.13 0.15
C GLU A 341 -20.30 -28.55 -0.04
N GLU A 342 -19.91 -28.85 -1.28
CA GLU A 342 -19.36 -30.15 -1.67
C GLU A 342 -17.84 -30.15 -1.54
N PHE A 343 -17.31 -31.13 -0.81
CA PHE A 343 -15.87 -31.31 -0.65
C PHE A 343 -15.28 -32.23 -1.73
N THR A 344 -14.01 -31.99 -2.08
CA THR A 344 -13.28 -32.91 -2.97
C THR A 344 -12.58 -34.00 -2.15
N ILE A 345 -12.93 -35.26 -2.40
CA ILE A 345 -12.31 -36.41 -1.71
C ILE A 345 -10.85 -36.57 -2.12
N ASN A 346 -10.00 -36.90 -1.15
CA ASN A 346 -8.54 -37.03 -1.23
C ASN A 346 -7.81 -35.70 -1.53
N GLN A 347 -8.44 -34.58 -1.26
CA GLN A 347 -7.84 -33.24 -1.34
C GLN A 347 -8.01 -32.52 0.00
N ASP A 348 -7.18 -31.51 0.23
CA ASP A 348 -7.29 -30.70 1.43
C ASP A 348 -8.54 -29.79 1.38
N ALA A 349 -9.05 -29.47 2.55
CA ALA A 349 -10.09 -28.47 2.76
C ALA A 349 -9.78 -27.68 4.04
N LYS A 350 -10.36 -26.47 4.14
CA LYS A 350 -10.26 -25.62 5.33
C LYS A 350 -11.63 -25.37 5.92
N VAL A 351 -11.74 -25.58 7.23
CA VAL A 351 -12.96 -25.30 8.00
C VAL A 351 -12.61 -24.53 9.26
N VAL A 352 -13.54 -23.69 9.71
CA VAL A 352 -13.46 -23.03 11.01
C VAL A 352 -14.25 -23.87 12.01
N LEU A 353 -13.62 -24.20 13.14
CA LEU A 353 -14.24 -24.95 14.22
C LEU A 353 -14.68 -24.03 15.34
N ASP A 354 -15.79 -24.36 16.00
CA ASP A 354 -16.17 -23.74 17.27
C ASP A 354 -15.34 -24.29 18.46
N ASN A 355 -15.50 -23.70 19.65
CA ASN A 355 -14.81 -24.12 20.89
C ASN A 355 -15.08 -25.59 21.29
N TYR A 356 -16.01 -26.29 20.63
CA TYR A 356 -16.39 -27.66 20.91
C TYR A 356 -16.03 -28.63 19.78
N GLY A 357 -15.35 -28.15 18.73
CA GLY A 357 -14.87 -28.95 17.60
C GLY A 357 -15.93 -29.21 16.52
N TYR A 358 -16.98 -28.39 16.43
CA TYR A 358 -17.97 -28.46 15.34
C TYR A 358 -17.68 -27.41 14.28
N ILE A 359 -17.94 -27.75 13.01
CA ILE A 359 -17.73 -26.83 11.89
C ILE A 359 -18.75 -25.69 11.99
N ILE A 360 -18.26 -24.46 12.17
CA ILE A 360 -19.08 -23.24 12.20
C ILE A 360 -19.04 -22.48 10.87
N PHE A 361 -18.04 -22.72 10.03
CA PHE A 361 -17.91 -22.14 8.69
C PHE A 361 -16.96 -22.97 7.80
N VAL A 362 -17.21 -23.00 6.50
CA VAL A 362 -16.38 -23.66 5.49
C VAL A 362 -15.59 -22.59 4.74
N ASP A 363 -14.31 -22.46 5.08
CA ASP A 363 -13.43 -21.46 4.45
C ASP A 363 -13.01 -21.89 3.04
N GLU A 364 -12.72 -23.18 2.86
CA GLU A 364 -12.30 -23.76 1.58
C GLU A 364 -12.75 -25.23 1.46
N ALA A 365 -13.92 -25.52 0.87
CA ALA A 365 -14.38 -26.89 0.64
C ALA A 365 -13.58 -27.65 -0.44
N ILE A 366 -13.10 -26.91 -1.45
CA ILE A 366 -12.33 -27.41 -2.57
C ILE A 366 -10.99 -26.70 -2.55
N SER A 367 -9.93 -27.40 -2.12
CA SER A 367 -8.59 -26.82 -2.15
C SER A 367 -8.24 -26.32 -3.54
N THR A 368 -7.49 -25.22 -3.60
CA THR A 368 -6.74 -24.79 -4.78
C THR A 368 -6.08 -25.97 -5.52
N ASN A 369 -5.46 -26.95 -4.86
CA ASN A 369 -4.81 -28.10 -5.52
C ASN A 369 -5.77 -29.13 -6.16
N SER A 370 -7.08 -28.91 -6.03
CA SER A 370 -8.12 -29.79 -6.58
C SER A 370 -8.42 -29.52 -8.05
N PHE A 371 -7.89 -28.43 -8.62
CA PHE A 371 -8.14 -28.04 -10.01
C PHE A 371 -7.12 -28.61 -10.99
N VAL A 372 -7.62 -29.00 -12.16
CA VAL A 372 -6.82 -29.47 -13.29
C VAL A 372 -7.39 -28.90 -14.58
N TYR A 373 -6.51 -28.37 -15.42
CA TYR A 373 -6.85 -27.95 -16.78
C TYR A 373 -6.49 -29.05 -17.77
N ILE A 374 -7.48 -29.48 -18.56
CA ILE A 374 -7.30 -30.45 -19.62
C ILE A 374 -7.08 -29.71 -20.94
N GLN A 375 -5.83 -29.72 -21.42
CA GLN A 375 -5.49 -29.08 -22.68
C GLN A 375 -6.00 -29.90 -23.86
N LYS A 376 -5.78 -31.22 -23.85
CA LYS A 376 -6.26 -32.11 -24.91
C LYS A 376 -6.63 -33.50 -24.46
N ALA A 377 -7.62 -34.11 -25.09
CA ALA A 377 -8.00 -35.52 -24.89
C ALA A 377 -7.84 -36.36 -26.15
N GLY A 378 -7.58 -37.66 -25.97
CA GLY A 378 -7.37 -38.63 -27.04
C GLY A 378 -7.51 -40.08 -26.58
N SER A 379 -7.30 -41.01 -27.51
CA SER A 379 -7.30 -42.46 -27.25
C SER A 379 -5.88 -43.02 -27.43
N PRO A 380 -5.38 -43.90 -26.55
CA PRO A 380 -4.11 -44.57 -26.76
C PRO A 380 -4.22 -45.50 -27.98
N SER A 381 -3.26 -45.41 -28.90
CA SER A 381 -3.31 -46.11 -30.19
C SER A 381 -3.50 -47.63 -30.03
N GLY A 382 -4.58 -48.20 -30.57
CA GLY A 382 -4.61 -49.61 -30.93
C GLY A 382 -5.89 -50.38 -30.62
N LEU A 383 -6.43 -50.38 -29.40
CA LEU A 383 -7.54 -51.29 -29.03
C LEU A 383 -8.33 -50.89 -27.76
N ASN A 384 -8.05 -49.75 -27.12
CA ASN A 384 -8.57 -49.46 -25.78
C ASN A 384 -9.68 -48.40 -25.80
N LYS A 385 -10.80 -48.68 -25.12
CA LYS A 385 -11.93 -47.78 -24.90
C LYS A 385 -11.68 -46.83 -23.70
N LYS A 386 -10.51 -46.21 -23.63
CA LYS A 386 -10.10 -45.33 -22.52
C LYS A 386 -9.78 -43.94 -23.05
N GLY A 387 -10.28 -42.90 -22.39
CA GLY A 387 -9.82 -41.53 -22.63
C GLY A 387 -8.49 -41.30 -21.91
N VAL A 388 -7.53 -40.72 -22.62
CA VAL A 388 -6.27 -40.22 -22.06
C VAL A 388 -6.22 -38.72 -22.30
N ALA A 389 -5.87 -37.94 -21.28
CA ALA A 389 -5.87 -36.50 -21.35
C ALA A 389 -4.52 -35.90 -20.94
N ALA A 390 -4.08 -34.87 -21.64
CA ALA A 390 -2.96 -34.01 -21.27
C ALA A 390 -3.46 -32.99 -20.24
N ALA A 391 -2.99 -33.12 -19.01
CA ALA A 391 -3.50 -32.43 -17.85
C ALA A 391 -2.42 -31.55 -17.20
N TYR A 392 -2.81 -30.33 -16.85
CA TYR A 392 -2.01 -29.37 -16.09
C TYR A 392 -2.68 -29.12 -14.75
N PHE A 393 -2.00 -29.50 -13.66
CA PHE A 393 -2.49 -29.32 -12.29
C PHE A 393 -2.20 -27.91 -11.80
N GLY A 394 -2.95 -27.43 -10.81
CA GLY A 394 -2.80 -26.06 -10.26
C GLY A 394 -1.39 -25.68 -9.79
N ASP A 395 -0.53 -26.67 -9.49
CA ASP A 395 0.88 -26.50 -9.12
C ASP A 395 1.83 -26.40 -10.33
N GLY A 396 1.30 -26.42 -11.56
CA GLY A 396 2.07 -26.42 -12.80
C GLY A 396 2.50 -27.80 -13.30
N THR A 397 2.24 -28.87 -12.53
CA THR A 397 2.61 -30.22 -12.93
C THR A 397 1.87 -30.63 -14.20
N TYR A 398 2.61 -31.12 -15.19
CA TYR A 398 2.05 -31.77 -16.37
C TYR A 398 2.00 -33.30 -16.20
N ALA A 399 0.88 -33.92 -16.57
CA ALA A 399 0.80 -35.37 -16.71
C ALA A 399 -0.17 -35.81 -17.82
N GLU A 400 0.11 -36.97 -18.42
CA GLU A 400 -0.91 -37.72 -19.17
C GLU A 400 -1.72 -38.59 -18.20
N ILE A 401 -3.04 -38.35 -18.12
CA ILE A 401 -3.94 -39.01 -17.17
C ILE A 401 -4.90 -39.98 -17.84
N ASP A 402 -5.19 -41.11 -17.18
CA ASP A 402 -6.24 -42.06 -17.57
C ASP A 402 -7.61 -41.55 -17.04
N VAL A 403 -8.47 -41.06 -17.93
CA VAL A 403 -9.79 -40.54 -17.55
C VAL A 403 -10.77 -41.70 -17.39
N LYS A 404 -11.28 -41.86 -16.17
CA LYS A 404 -12.28 -42.89 -15.79
C LYS A 404 -13.69 -42.46 -16.15
N LYS A 405 -14.04 -41.23 -15.78
CA LYS A 405 -15.33 -40.60 -16.05
C LYS A 405 -15.22 -39.09 -15.98
N VAL A 406 -16.11 -38.40 -16.69
CA VAL A 406 -16.35 -36.96 -16.58
C VAL A 406 -17.76 -36.77 -16.02
N VAL A 407 -17.90 -35.91 -15.02
CA VAL A 407 -19.18 -35.50 -14.44
C VAL A 407 -19.45 -34.08 -14.93
N GLU A 408 -20.35 -33.95 -15.89
CA GLU A 408 -20.81 -32.68 -16.46
C GLU A 408 -21.89 -32.07 -15.56
N ASP A 409 -21.80 -30.77 -15.29
CA ASP A 409 -22.84 -30.01 -14.60
C ASP A 409 -23.74 -29.33 -15.65
N ASN A 410 -25.00 -29.75 -15.72
CA ASN A 410 -25.93 -29.23 -16.72
C ASN A 410 -26.42 -27.80 -16.41
N GLY A 411 -25.97 -27.18 -15.31
CA GLY A 411 -26.31 -25.81 -14.92
C GLY A 411 -27.71 -25.65 -14.30
N ASP A 412 -28.48 -26.74 -14.22
CA ASP A 412 -29.77 -26.82 -13.53
C ASP A 412 -29.69 -27.60 -12.20
N GLY A 413 -28.46 -27.84 -11.72
CA GLY A 413 -28.17 -28.67 -10.55
C GLY A 413 -28.19 -30.17 -10.83
N THR A 414 -28.44 -30.60 -12.06
CA THR A 414 -28.32 -32.01 -12.45
C THR A 414 -26.93 -32.31 -13.00
N LYS A 415 -26.40 -33.48 -12.62
CA LYS A 415 -25.07 -33.96 -13.05
C LYS A 415 -25.22 -35.14 -14.01
N THR A 416 -24.52 -35.10 -15.14
CA THR A 416 -24.47 -36.19 -16.11
C THR A 416 -23.10 -36.88 -16.04
N GLU A 417 -23.08 -38.21 -15.90
CA GLU A 417 -21.83 -38.98 -15.89
C GLU A 417 -21.53 -39.59 -17.26
N HIS A 418 -20.35 -39.28 -17.80
CA HIS A 418 -19.83 -39.87 -19.03
C HIS A 418 -18.71 -40.85 -18.71
N THR A 419 -18.89 -42.12 -19.08
CA THR A 419 -17.89 -43.20 -18.87
C THR A 419 -17.46 -43.87 -20.17
N ASN A 420 -17.99 -43.42 -21.32
CA ASN A 420 -17.70 -44.02 -22.61
C ASN A 420 -16.33 -43.52 -23.11
N GLY A 421 -15.38 -44.42 -23.28
CA GLY A 421 -14.04 -44.08 -23.77
C GLY A 421 -13.99 -43.31 -25.08
N GLU A 422 -14.92 -43.52 -26.02
CA GLU A 422 -14.98 -42.74 -27.27
C GLU A 422 -15.31 -41.27 -26.98
N TRP A 423 -16.30 -41.03 -26.11
CA TRP A 423 -16.68 -39.69 -25.66
C TRP A 423 -15.55 -39.04 -24.83
N LEU A 424 -14.95 -39.80 -23.92
CA LEU A 424 -13.83 -39.35 -23.07
C LEU A 424 -12.52 -39.10 -23.83
N SER A 425 -12.43 -39.57 -25.07
CA SER A 425 -11.27 -39.35 -25.95
C SER A 425 -11.47 -38.23 -26.96
N ASP A 426 -12.66 -37.63 -26.99
CA ASP A 426 -12.99 -36.53 -27.86
C ASP A 426 -12.67 -35.21 -27.16
N ASN A 427 -11.75 -34.46 -27.75
CA ASN A 427 -11.24 -33.22 -27.18
C ASN A 427 -12.34 -32.21 -26.86
N ASP A 428 -13.33 -32.08 -27.74
CA ASP A 428 -14.36 -31.06 -27.62
C ASP A 428 -15.29 -31.32 -26.41
N ASN A 429 -15.26 -32.55 -25.86
CA ASN A 429 -16.06 -32.95 -24.71
C ASN A 429 -15.33 -32.84 -23.36
N VAL A 430 -13.98 -32.81 -23.36
CA VAL A 430 -13.17 -32.96 -22.15
C VAL A 430 -12.15 -31.83 -21.96
N HIS A 431 -12.07 -30.89 -22.89
CA HIS A 431 -11.17 -29.75 -22.83
C HIS A 431 -11.69 -28.66 -21.87
N GLY A 432 -10.86 -28.19 -20.95
CA GLY A 432 -11.20 -27.14 -19.99
C GLY A 432 -10.84 -27.46 -18.53
N TRP A 433 -11.38 -26.67 -17.61
CA TRP A 433 -11.12 -26.79 -16.17
C TRP A 433 -12.06 -27.79 -15.47
N TYR A 434 -11.46 -28.64 -14.64
CA TYR A 434 -12.17 -29.62 -13.83
C TYR A 434 -11.61 -29.62 -12.40
N THR A 435 -12.45 -30.04 -11.45
CA THR A 435 -11.94 -30.67 -10.23
C THR A 435 -11.69 -32.15 -10.50
N TYR A 436 -10.78 -32.79 -9.75
CA TYR A 436 -10.46 -34.19 -9.97
C TYR A 436 -10.37 -35.03 -8.70
N ILE A 437 -10.74 -36.30 -8.83
CA ILE A 437 -10.48 -37.35 -7.85
C ILE A 437 -9.64 -38.43 -8.52
N LYS A 438 -8.45 -38.66 -7.96
CA LYS A 438 -7.58 -39.77 -8.33
C LYS A 438 -7.91 -40.99 -7.49
N ASP A 439 -8.25 -42.10 -8.14
CA ASP A 439 -8.52 -43.35 -7.44
C ASP A 439 -7.24 -44.19 -7.21
N SER A 440 -7.38 -45.27 -6.44
CA SER A 440 -6.25 -46.16 -6.08
C SER A 440 -5.64 -46.92 -7.26
N ASN A 441 -6.23 -46.84 -8.47
CA ASN A 441 -5.70 -47.44 -9.69
C ASN A 441 -5.09 -46.37 -10.64
N ASP A 442 -4.80 -45.17 -10.12
CA ASP A 442 -4.30 -44.02 -10.88
C ASP A 442 -5.26 -43.53 -11.99
N GLN A 443 -6.57 -43.77 -11.84
CA GLN A 443 -7.57 -43.27 -12.78
C GLN A 443 -8.28 -42.03 -12.23
N TYR A 444 -8.59 -41.08 -13.11
CA TYR A 444 -9.11 -39.77 -12.74
C TYR A 444 -10.61 -39.68 -13.03
N THR A 445 -11.38 -39.32 -12.02
CA THR A 445 -12.75 -38.78 -12.19
C THR A 445 -12.63 -37.27 -12.28
N LEU A 446 -13.04 -36.70 -13.39
CA LEU A 446 -13.09 -35.26 -13.59
C LEU A 446 -14.53 -34.79 -13.33
N THR A 447 -14.70 -33.72 -12.58
CA THR A 447 -15.99 -33.07 -12.37
C THR A 447 -15.85 -31.65 -12.87
N GLU A 448 -16.74 -31.21 -13.76
CA GLU A 448 -16.70 -29.84 -14.27
C GLU A 448 -16.65 -28.88 -13.08
N ALA A 449 -15.77 -27.88 -13.17
CA ALA A 449 -15.59 -26.89 -12.12
C ALA A 449 -16.88 -26.04 -11.97
N SER A 450 -17.83 -26.57 -11.21
CA SER A 450 -19.02 -25.88 -10.72
C SER A 450 -18.59 -25.11 -9.48
N LEU A 451 -18.02 -23.93 -9.68
CA LEU A 451 -17.96 -22.95 -8.61
C LEU A 451 -19.33 -22.27 -8.56
N SER A 452 -19.88 -22.15 -7.36
CA SER A 452 -21.17 -21.52 -7.01
C SER A 452 -21.31 -20.05 -7.48
N ALA A 453 -20.32 -19.51 -8.21
CA ALA A 453 -20.31 -18.19 -8.82
C ALA A 453 -19.99 -18.18 -10.34
N GLY A 454 -20.23 -19.27 -11.06
CA GLY A 454 -20.24 -19.28 -12.53
C GLY A 454 -18.98 -19.86 -13.16
N ARG A 455 -19.15 -20.98 -13.84
CA ARG A 455 -18.23 -21.45 -14.87
C ARG A 455 -18.07 -20.35 -15.93
N SER A 456 -16.84 -19.93 -16.24
CA SER A 456 -16.60 -19.33 -17.55
C SER A 456 -16.59 -20.45 -18.58
N THR A 457 -17.65 -20.58 -19.38
CA THR A 457 -17.66 -21.45 -20.56
C THR A 457 -16.86 -20.86 -21.72
N ASP A 458 -16.30 -19.66 -21.55
CA ASP A 458 -15.81 -18.82 -22.63
C ASP A 458 -14.29 -18.72 -22.51
N ASN A 459 -13.59 -19.81 -22.86
CA ASN A 459 -12.16 -19.71 -23.16
C ASN A 459 -12.00 -18.61 -24.22
N VAL A 460 -11.20 -17.59 -23.93
CA VAL A 460 -10.96 -16.53 -24.91
C VAL A 460 -9.80 -16.92 -25.79
N LYS A 461 -10.00 -16.71 -27.09
CA LYS A 461 -9.00 -17.01 -28.11
C LYS A 461 -8.65 -15.74 -28.85
N ASN A 462 -7.38 -15.55 -29.16
CA ASN A 462 -6.94 -14.35 -29.87
C ASN A 462 -7.65 -14.20 -31.24
N ALA A 463 -7.93 -12.95 -31.62
CA ALA A 463 -8.29 -12.60 -32.98
C ALA A 463 -7.06 -12.71 -33.90
N ALA A 464 -7.28 -12.58 -35.22
CA ALA A 464 -6.14 -12.42 -36.12
C ALA A 464 -5.45 -11.08 -35.81
N VAL A 465 -4.14 -11.11 -35.58
CA VAL A 465 -3.29 -9.93 -35.37
C VAL A 465 -2.53 -9.67 -36.66
N ASP A 466 -2.64 -8.43 -37.17
CA ASP A 466 -1.98 -8.02 -38.40
C ASP A 466 -0.46 -7.95 -38.24
N SER A 467 0.27 -7.95 -39.36
CA SER A 467 1.72 -7.76 -39.36
C SER A 467 2.07 -6.31 -39.03
N ASP A 468 2.40 -6.04 -37.78
CA ASP A 468 2.78 -4.73 -37.24
C ASP A 468 4.21 -4.79 -36.66
N PRO A 469 4.99 -3.69 -36.65
CA PRO A 469 6.22 -3.63 -35.87
C PRO A 469 5.98 -3.88 -34.38
N ASP A 470 4.86 -3.42 -33.83
CA ASP A 470 4.57 -3.49 -32.40
C ASP A 470 3.82 -4.79 -32.03
N ALA A 471 4.19 -5.39 -30.89
CA ALA A 471 3.51 -6.57 -30.38
C ALA A 471 2.18 -6.20 -29.69
N THR A 472 1.18 -7.07 -29.79
CA THR A 472 -0.09 -6.92 -29.07
C THR A 472 0.00 -7.58 -27.70
N GLN A 473 -0.10 -6.79 -26.63
CA GLN A 473 -0.16 -7.32 -25.27
C GLN A 473 -1.58 -7.79 -24.94
N ILE A 474 -1.69 -9.03 -24.44
CA ILE A 474 -2.96 -9.71 -24.19
C ILE A 474 -3.19 -10.04 -22.71
N VAL A 475 -2.12 -10.14 -21.92
CA VAL A 475 -2.15 -10.26 -20.44
C VAL A 475 -1.22 -9.22 -19.85
N PHE A 476 -1.67 -8.56 -18.78
CA PHE A 476 -0.98 -7.45 -18.12
C PHE A 476 -0.66 -7.81 -16.67
N ASN A 477 0.63 -7.80 -16.33
CA ASN A 477 1.15 -7.91 -14.97
C ASN A 477 0.67 -6.74 -14.09
N SER A 478 0.55 -6.99 -12.77
CA SER A 478 0.23 -6.00 -11.74
C SER A 478 -1.08 -5.25 -11.97
N LYS A 479 -2.03 -5.88 -12.68
CA LYS A 479 -3.38 -5.34 -12.91
C LYS A 479 -4.42 -6.30 -12.34
N VAL A 480 -5.30 -5.77 -11.48
CA VAL A 480 -6.52 -6.49 -11.05
C VAL A 480 -7.31 -6.97 -12.27
N ARG A 481 -7.49 -6.11 -13.29
CA ARG A 481 -8.14 -6.49 -14.57
C ARG A 481 -7.08 -6.81 -15.63
N PHE A 482 -6.39 -7.94 -15.45
CA PHE A 482 -5.23 -8.37 -16.25
C PHE A 482 -5.52 -8.60 -17.75
N LEU A 483 -6.78 -8.67 -18.20
CA LEU A 483 -7.15 -8.77 -19.63
C LEU A 483 -7.77 -7.48 -20.20
N ALA A 484 -8.15 -6.51 -19.37
CA ALA A 484 -9.03 -5.42 -19.79
C ALA A 484 -8.38 -4.40 -20.74
N SER A 485 -7.06 -4.29 -20.70
CA SER A 485 -6.27 -3.39 -21.55
C SER A 485 -5.83 -4.04 -22.87
N SER A 486 -6.17 -5.31 -23.10
CA SER A 486 -5.83 -6.00 -24.34
C SER A 486 -6.48 -5.28 -25.53
N THR A 487 -5.68 -4.97 -26.54
CA THR A 487 -6.15 -4.42 -27.81
C THR A 487 -6.68 -5.49 -28.76
N ASP A 488 -6.49 -6.78 -28.42
CA ASP A 488 -7.13 -7.88 -29.12
C ASP A 488 -8.63 -7.89 -28.78
N THR A 489 -9.46 -7.77 -29.82
CA THR A 489 -10.91 -7.61 -29.68
C THR A 489 -11.62 -8.82 -29.10
N ASN A 490 -11.00 -10.02 -29.13
CA ASN A 490 -11.57 -11.24 -28.58
C ASN A 490 -11.09 -11.51 -27.14
N ILE A 491 -9.95 -10.95 -26.73
CA ILE A 491 -9.39 -11.15 -25.39
C ILE A 491 -9.83 -10.07 -24.41
N GLY A 492 -10.04 -8.83 -24.86
CA GLY A 492 -10.36 -7.66 -24.01
C GLY A 492 -11.56 -7.84 -23.06
N ALA A 493 -11.34 -8.51 -21.93
CA ALA A 493 -12.37 -8.96 -21.02
C ALA A 493 -12.42 -8.05 -19.79
N LYS A 494 -13.30 -7.04 -19.83
CA LYS A 494 -13.41 -6.04 -18.76
C LYS A 494 -13.92 -6.59 -17.44
N GLY A 495 -14.66 -7.71 -17.45
CA GLY A 495 -15.29 -8.28 -16.26
C GLY A 495 -14.33 -9.00 -15.33
N ILE A 496 -13.29 -9.62 -15.88
CA ILE A 496 -12.43 -10.58 -15.19
C ILE A 496 -11.46 -9.84 -14.27
N ARG A 497 -11.34 -10.31 -13.04
CA ARG A 497 -10.49 -9.73 -12.00
C ARG A 497 -9.65 -10.81 -11.35
N GLY A 498 -8.37 -10.54 -11.12
CA GLY A 498 -7.53 -11.32 -10.22
C GLY A 498 -7.22 -10.52 -8.95
N ASN A 499 -6.78 -11.22 -7.91
CA ASN A 499 -6.32 -10.65 -6.64
C ASN A 499 -4.94 -11.24 -6.28
N ALA A 500 -4.50 -11.08 -5.02
CA ALA A 500 -3.22 -11.62 -4.54
C ALA A 500 -3.16 -13.16 -4.51
N ASN A 501 -4.30 -13.84 -4.57
CA ASN A 501 -4.42 -15.30 -4.48
C ASN A 501 -4.67 -15.98 -5.84
N THR A 502 -4.86 -15.21 -6.92
CA THR A 502 -5.08 -15.78 -8.27
C THR A 502 -3.82 -16.51 -8.76
N ILE A 503 -3.96 -17.76 -9.19
CA ILE A 503 -2.87 -18.57 -9.73
C ILE A 503 -2.89 -18.54 -11.27
N PHE A 504 -1.78 -18.15 -11.87
CA PHE A 504 -1.56 -18.11 -13.32
C PHE A 504 -0.66 -19.27 -13.73
N LEU A 505 -1.16 -20.13 -14.62
CA LEU A 505 -0.41 -21.18 -15.28
C LEU A 505 -0.21 -20.78 -16.72
N THR A 506 1.04 -20.60 -17.15
CA THR A 506 1.35 -20.16 -18.50
C THR A 506 2.19 -21.19 -19.20
N LEU A 507 1.60 -21.82 -20.22
CA LEU A 507 2.28 -22.73 -21.12
C LEU A 507 2.87 -21.94 -22.28
N ASP A 508 4.20 -21.88 -22.33
CA ASP A 508 4.97 -21.10 -23.31
C ASP A 508 5.29 -21.92 -24.58
N ASP A 509 5.87 -21.29 -25.60
CA ASP A 509 6.17 -21.87 -26.92
C ASP A 509 7.27 -22.94 -26.93
N ASP A 510 7.92 -23.15 -25.79
CA ASP A 510 8.92 -24.17 -25.48
C ASP A 510 8.33 -25.39 -24.75
N ASP A 511 6.99 -25.46 -24.63
CA ASP A 511 6.24 -26.46 -23.87
C ASP A 511 6.53 -26.44 -22.34
N GLU A 512 7.12 -25.36 -21.82
CA GLU A 512 7.34 -25.17 -20.38
C GLU A 512 6.16 -24.44 -19.72
N VAL A 513 5.74 -24.92 -18.54
CA VAL A 513 4.71 -24.25 -17.73
C VAL A 513 5.36 -23.43 -16.63
N THR A 514 4.98 -22.15 -16.56
CA THR A 514 5.33 -21.27 -15.45
C THR A 514 4.11 -21.03 -14.57
N VAL A 515 4.33 -21.02 -13.25
CA VAL A 515 3.29 -20.76 -12.26
C VAL A 515 3.60 -19.47 -11.51
N ALA A 516 2.61 -18.61 -11.40
CA ALA A 516 2.70 -17.38 -10.61
C ALA A 516 1.45 -17.19 -9.76
N THR A 517 1.61 -16.68 -8.54
CA THR A 517 0.50 -16.40 -7.62
C THR A 517 0.38 -14.91 -7.38
N GLY A 518 -0.83 -14.39 -7.53
CA GLY A 518 -1.18 -13.00 -7.37
C GLY A 518 -1.03 -12.20 -8.67
N VAL A 519 -1.91 -11.21 -8.85
CA VAL A 519 -1.84 -10.31 -10.02
C VAL A 519 -0.54 -9.52 -10.11
N GLU A 520 0.15 -9.29 -9.00
CA GLU A 520 1.49 -8.68 -8.97
C GLU A 520 2.55 -9.54 -9.67
N ASN A 521 2.39 -10.87 -9.65
CA ASN A 521 3.32 -11.80 -10.28
C ASN A 521 2.79 -12.39 -11.60
N ALA A 522 1.60 -11.97 -12.06
CA ALA A 522 1.01 -12.43 -13.31
C ALA A 522 1.97 -12.19 -14.51
N PRO A 523 1.96 -13.01 -15.56
CA PRO A 523 2.82 -12.78 -16.72
C PRO A 523 2.36 -11.57 -17.54
N ASP A 524 3.30 -10.88 -18.17
CA ASP A 524 3.04 -10.02 -19.32
C ASP A 524 3.12 -10.86 -20.59
N VAL A 525 2.00 -11.04 -21.28
CA VAL A 525 1.93 -11.89 -22.48
C VAL A 525 1.69 -11.04 -23.72
N HIS A 526 2.61 -11.14 -24.68
CA HIS A 526 2.54 -10.44 -25.95
C HIS A 526 2.45 -11.43 -27.11
N ILE A 527 1.78 -11.05 -28.20
CA ILE A 527 1.70 -11.83 -29.45
C ILE A 527 1.98 -10.95 -30.67
N GLY A 528 2.58 -11.52 -31.71
CA GLY A 528 2.91 -10.79 -32.95
C GLY A 528 4.15 -9.91 -32.83
N GLY A 529 4.15 -8.76 -33.51
CA GLY A 529 5.27 -7.82 -33.58
C GLY A 529 6.38 -8.24 -34.56
N ASN A 530 7.36 -7.36 -34.79
CA ASN A 530 8.46 -7.58 -35.74
C ASN A 530 7.98 -7.97 -37.15
N GLN A 531 6.87 -7.38 -37.62
CA GLN A 531 6.25 -7.69 -38.92
C GLN A 531 5.68 -9.11 -39.04
N ASN A 532 5.38 -9.78 -37.92
CA ASN A 532 4.78 -11.12 -37.91
C ASN A 532 3.29 -11.06 -37.60
N ALA A 533 2.48 -11.61 -38.50
CA ALA A 533 1.04 -11.77 -38.28
C ALA A 533 0.75 -13.05 -37.49
N VAL A 534 -0.26 -12.98 -36.61
CA VAL A 534 -0.75 -14.13 -35.84
C VAL A 534 -2.16 -14.48 -36.31
N ALA A 535 -2.37 -15.76 -36.63
CA ALA A 535 -3.71 -16.23 -37.00
C ALA A 535 -4.65 -16.25 -35.78
N ALA A 536 -5.96 -16.22 -36.02
CA ALA A 536 -6.94 -16.40 -34.94
C ALA A 536 -6.83 -17.81 -34.31
N ASN A 537 -7.17 -17.91 -33.02
CA ASN A 537 -7.21 -19.16 -32.25
C ASN A 537 -5.85 -19.86 -32.06
N LYS A 538 -4.78 -19.08 -31.96
CA LYS A 538 -3.41 -19.54 -31.69
C LYS A 538 -3.00 -19.42 -30.23
N VAL A 539 -3.69 -18.55 -29.50
CA VAL A 539 -3.58 -18.41 -28.06
C VAL A 539 -4.94 -18.68 -27.45
N GLU A 540 -4.94 -19.29 -26.28
CA GLU A 540 -6.13 -19.53 -25.47
C GLU A 540 -5.90 -19.12 -24.02
N ILE A 541 -6.88 -18.41 -23.43
CA ILE A 541 -6.88 -18.10 -22.00
C ILE A 541 -8.19 -18.63 -21.41
N SER A 542 -8.08 -19.41 -20.34
CA SER A 542 -9.21 -20.03 -19.64
C SER A 542 -9.07 -19.83 -18.13
N TRP A 543 -10.15 -19.65 -17.40
CA TRP A 543 -10.09 -19.39 -15.95
C TRP A 543 -11.31 -19.92 -15.21
N VAL A 544 -11.18 -20.01 -13.89
CA VAL A 544 -12.28 -20.35 -12.97
C VAL A 544 -12.45 -19.22 -11.96
N GLU A 545 -13.68 -18.75 -11.71
CA GLU A 545 -13.99 -17.62 -10.80
C GLU A 545 -14.74 -18.06 -9.54
N LYS A 546 -14.37 -17.47 -8.40
CA LYS A 546 -15.12 -17.50 -7.14
C LYS A 546 -15.30 -16.06 -6.66
N ASP A 547 -16.51 -15.69 -6.22
CA ASP A 547 -16.82 -14.36 -5.66
C ASP A 547 -16.43 -13.19 -6.60
N GLY A 548 -16.48 -13.45 -7.91
CA GLY A 548 -16.15 -12.47 -8.95
C GLY A 548 -14.66 -12.16 -9.12
N TYR A 549 -13.78 -13.04 -8.61
CA TYR A 549 -12.33 -13.05 -8.85
C TYR A 549 -11.88 -14.42 -9.40
N ALA A 550 -10.98 -14.40 -10.39
CA ALA A 550 -10.33 -15.59 -10.91
C ALA A 550 -9.48 -16.26 -9.82
N GLN A 551 -9.70 -17.55 -9.61
CA GLN A 551 -8.89 -18.40 -8.75
C GLN A 551 -7.70 -18.97 -9.53
N TYR A 552 -7.99 -19.46 -10.74
CA TYR A 552 -7.03 -20.06 -11.65
C TYR A 552 -7.15 -19.47 -13.04
N VAL A 553 -6.02 -19.23 -13.70
CA VAL A 553 -5.94 -18.75 -15.08
C VAL A 553 -4.92 -19.62 -15.83
N PHE A 554 -5.36 -20.35 -16.84
CA PHE A 554 -4.49 -21.04 -17.79
C PHE A 554 -4.30 -20.17 -19.03
N ILE A 555 -3.04 -19.95 -19.42
CA ILE A 555 -2.64 -19.17 -20.59
C ILE A 555 -1.83 -20.09 -21.50
N ASP A 556 -2.41 -20.48 -22.63
CA ASP A 556 -1.76 -21.31 -23.65
C ASP A 556 -1.24 -20.43 -24.79
N VAL A 557 0.07 -20.25 -24.84
CA VAL A 557 0.77 -19.64 -25.99
C VAL A 557 1.76 -20.61 -26.63
N SER A 558 1.56 -21.91 -26.44
CA SER A 558 2.47 -22.97 -26.91
C SER A 558 2.55 -23.09 -28.43
N ASP A 559 1.58 -22.55 -29.19
CA ASP A 559 1.66 -22.61 -30.64
C ASP A 559 2.82 -21.73 -31.16
N PRO A 560 3.87 -22.31 -31.76
CA PRO A 560 5.06 -21.56 -32.18
C PRO A 560 4.78 -20.57 -33.32
N THR A 561 3.58 -20.58 -33.90
CA THR A 561 3.09 -19.60 -34.87
C THR A 561 2.41 -18.39 -34.22
N ALA A 562 2.04 -18.47 -32.94
CA ALA A 562 1.63 -17.31 -32.16
C ALA A 562 2.78 -16.30 -31.97
N LYS A 563 4.02 -16.80 -31.97
CA LYS A 563 5.24 -16.02 -31.68
C LYS A 563 5.05 -15.15 -30.45
N GLY A 564 4.36 -15.72 -29.46
CA GLY A 564 4.07 -15.03 -28.23
C GLY A 564 5.33 -14.93 -27.39
N THR A 565 5.59 -13.77 -26.79
CA THR A 565 6.59 -13.66 -25.75
C THR A 565 5.87 -13.57 -24.42
N VAL A 566 6.13 -14.55 -23.55
CA VAL A 566 5.72 -14.52 -22.15
C VAL A 566 6.84 -13.92 -21.34
N ASP A 567 6.61 -12.74 -20.80
CA ASP A 567 7.51 -12.12 -19.84
C ASP A 567 6.96 -12.36 -18.43
N SER A 568 7.63 -13.23 -17.68
CA SER A 568 7.17 -13.61 -16.35
C SER A 568 7.87 -12.74 -15.31
N ALA A 569 7.12 -12.33 -14.27
CA ALA A 569 7.68 -11.72 -13.08
C ALA A 569 8.71 -12.63 -12.37
N ASN A 570 8.69 -13.94 -12.63
CA ASN A 570 9.61 -14.92 -12.07
C ASN A 570 10.85 -15.15 -12.96
N SER A 571 11.28 -14.15 -13.73
CA SER A 571 12.55 -14.21 -14.45
C SER A 571 13.69 -14.45 -13.45
N ALA A 572 14.61 -15.35 -13.80
CA ALA A 572 15.77 -15.67 -12.95
C ALA A 572 16.76 -14.49 -12.83
N ALA A 573 16.63 -13.50 -13.71
CA ALA A 573 17.40 -12.27 -13.73
C ALA A 573 16.72 -11.22 -14.63
N ASP A 574 16.88 -9.94 -14.29
CA ASP A 574 16.33 -8.83 -15.10
C ASP A 574 17.06 -8.73 -16.44
N TYR A 575 18.39 -8.80 -16.39
CA TYR A 575 19.26 -8.69 -17.55
C TYR A 575 20.43 -9.67 -17.54
N LEU A 576 20.75 -10.17 -18.72
CA LEU A 576 21.90 -11.01 -19.02
C LEU A 576 22.75 -10.35 -20.11
N PHE A 577 23.96 -9.89 -19.75
CA PHE A 577 24.93 -9.36 -20.71
C PHE A 577 26.06 -10.36 -20.99
N ILE A 578 26.37 -10.60 -22.26
CA ILE A 578 27.36 -11.62 -22.66
C ILE A 578 28.75 -10.99 -22.82
N LEU A 579 29.67 -11.28 -21.89
CA LEU A 579 31.03 -10.70 -21.90
C LEU A 579 32.00 -11.48 -22.78
N LYS A 580 32.04 -12.83 -22.64
CA LYS A 580 32.89 -13.68 -23.47
C LYS A 580 32.47 -15.14 -23.48
N SER A 581 32.79 -15.84 -24.57
CA SER A 581 32.75 -17.31 -24.60
C SER A 581 33.99 -17.90 -23.92
N THR A 582 33.82 -18.93 -23.09
CA THR A 582 34.95 -19.67 -22.50
C THR A 582 35.44 -20.82 -23.39
N GLY A 583 34.70 -21.15 -24.45
CA GLY A 583 34.96 -22.32 -25.31
C GLY A 583 34.61 -23.67 -24.68
N ASN A 584 34.15 -23.71 -23.42
CA ASN A 584 33.73 -24.94 -22.75
C ASN A 584 32.26 -25.25 -23.06
N LYS A 585 31.90 -26.54 -23.08
CA LYS A 585 30.51 -27.00 -23.17
C LYS A 585 30.26 -28.22 -22.28
N THR A 586 29.01 -28.41 -21.90
CA THR A 586 28.51 -29.60 -21.21
C THR A 586 27.32 -30.18 -21.95
N VAL A 587 27.02 -31.46 -21.71
CA VAL A 587 25.83 -32.14 -22.25
C VAL A 587 25.09 -32.77 -21.08
N VAL A 588 23.82 -32.40 -20.92
CA VAL A 588 22.95 -32.85 -19.82
C VAL A 588 21.64 -33.31 -20.43
N ASP A 589 21.25 -34.56 -20.15
CA ASP A 589 20.00 -35.17 -20.58
C ASP A 589 19.74 -35.15 -22.11
N GLY A 590 20.80 -34.95 -22.91
CA GLY A 590 20.74 -34.89 -24.38
C GLY A 590 21.00 -33.50 -24.93
N ASP A 591 20.80 -32.46 -24.12
CA ASP A 591 20.94 -31.06 -24.52
C ASP A 591 22.36 -30.55 -24.29
N THR A 592 22.84 -29.72 -25.21
CA THR A 592 24.18 -29.13 -25.15
C THR A 592 24.10 -27.72 -24.61
N TYR A 593 24.97 -27.39 -23.66
CA TYR A 593 25.08 -26.05 -23.08
C TYR A 593 26.52 -25.53 -23.19
N TYR A 594 26.69 -24.29 -23.64
CA TYR A 594 27.99 -23.62 -23.77
C TYR A 594 28.21 -22.65 -22.62
N LYS A 595 29.44 -22.62 -22.10
CA LYS A 595 29.80 -21.81 -20.94
C LYS A 595 30.29 -20.43 -21.36
N TYR A 596 29.64 -19.40 -20.85
CA TYR A 596 29.96 -18.00 -21.05
C TYR A 596 30.36 -17.34 -19.75
N LYS A 597 31.18 -16.30 -19.85
CA LYS A 597 31.30 -15.28 -18.82
C LYS A 597 30.29 -14.19 -19.13
N VAL A 598 29.49 -13.83 -18.14
CA VAL A 598 28.31 -12.98 -18.30
C VAL A 598 28.22 -12.01 -17.13
N VAL A 599 27.46 -10.94 -17.30
CA VAL A 599 26.88 -10.21 -16.17
C VAL A 599 25.42 -10.59 -16.09
N ILE A 600 24.99 -11.06 -14.92
CA ILE A 600 23.60 -11.42 -14.64
C ILE A 600 23.27 -10.80 -13.27
N ASP A 601 22.19 -10.02 -13.18
CA ASP A 601 21.81 -9.21 -12.00
C ASP A 601 22.96 -8.38 -11.40
N GLY A 602 23.77 -7.77 -12.27
CA GLY A 602 24.91 -6.94 -11.86
C GLY A 602 26.12 -7.71 -11.31
N GLU A 603 26.08 -9.05 -11.31
CA GLU A 603 27.22 -9.88 -10.91
C GLU A 603 27.95 -10.46 -12.14
N GLU A 604 29.27 -10.26 -12.20
CA GLU A 604 30.13 -10.88 -13.20
C GLU A 604 30.44 -12.34 -12.83
N THR A 605 29.91 -13.29 -13.60
CA THR A 605 29.96 -14.72 -13.26
C THR A 605 30.09 -15.60 -14.51
N GLU A 606 30.13 -16.92 -14.31
CA GLU A 606 30.06 -17.89 -15.41
C GLU A 606 28.72 -18.62 -15.40
N ARG A 607 28.09 -18.75 -16.58
CA ARG A 607 26.82 -19.46 -16.77
C ARG A 607 26.88 -20.36 -18.00
N PHE A 608 26.12 -21.45 -17.94
CA PHE A 608 25.88 -22.32 -19.09
C PHE A 608 24.61 -21.86 -19.80
N ILE A 609 24.69 -21.66 -21.12
CA ILE A 609 23.58 -21.26 -21.98
C ILE A 609 23.33 -22.38 -22.98
N GLU A 610 22.08 -22.81 -23.10
CA GLU A 610 21.66 -23.87 -24.03
C GLU A 610 22.03 -23.53 -25.49
N GLU A 611 22.41 -24.53 -26.28
CA GLU A 611 22.85 -24.40 -27.68
C GLU A 611 21.85 -23.64 -28.57
N SER A 612 20.56 -23.89 -28.36
CA SER A 612 19.43 -23.21 -29.03
C SER A 612 19.34 -21.72 -28.70
N ASN A 613 19.88 -21.31 -27.55
CA ASN A 613 19.80 -19.96 -27.00
C ASN A 613 21.15 -19.24 -26.97
N VAL A 614 22.18 -19.80 -27.61
CA VAL A 614 23.52 -19.22 -27.63
C VAL A 614 23.48 -17.77 -28.14
N ALA A 615 24.09 -16.89 -27.35
CA ALA A 615 24.14 -15.46 -27.57
C ALA A 615 25.52 -15.00 -28.04
N ALA A 616 25.57 -13.93 -28.84
CA ALA A 616 26.83 -13.34 -29.27
C ALA A 616 27.42 -12.47 -28.15
N VAL A 617 28.75 -12.35 -28.13
CA VAL A 617 29.44 -11.42 -27.22
C VAL A 617 28.98 -9.99 -27.52
N GLY A 618 28.67 -9.23 -26.47
CA GLY A 618 28.13 -7.88 -26.59
C GLY A 618 26.61 -7.78 -26.62
N GLU A 619 25.89 -8.91 -26.61
CA GLU A 619 24.42 -8.91 -26.55
C GLU A 619 23.93 -8.70 -25.10
N LEU A 620 22.95 -7.79 -24.95
CA LEU A 620 22.09 -7.70 -23.77
C LEU A 620 20.79 -8.47 -24.02
N ARG A 621 20.42 -9.30 -23.06
CA ARG A 621 19.20 -10.11 -23.06
C ARG A 621 18.38 -9.87 -21.79
N TYR A 622 17.09 -10.14 -21.85
CA TYR A 622 16.13 -10.02 -20.74
C TYR A 622 15.24 -11.28 -20.67
N ASN A 623 14.39 -11.38 -19.64
CA ASN A 623 13.49 -12.52 -19.42
C ASN A 623 14.29 -13.84 -19.39
N VAL A 624 15.24 -13.90 -18.46
CA VAL A 624 16.18 -15.02 -18.34
C VAL A 624 15.48 -16.15 -17.60
N LYS A 625 15.42 -17.35 -18.21
CA LYS A 625 14.94 -18.57 -17.56
C LYS A 625 16.09 -19.53 -17.31
N THR A 626 16.01 -20.25 -16.19
CA THR A 626 16.98 -21.28 -15.83
C THR A 626 16.31 -22.58 -15.43
N ASN A 627 16.97 -23.70 -15.70
CA ASN A 627 16.55 -24.99 -15.15
C ASN A 627 17.02 -25.17 -13.69
N SER A 628 16.69 -26.32 -13.09
CA SER A 628 17.07 -26.69 -11.71
C SER A 628 18.58 -26.82 -11.43
N LYS A 629 19.45 -26.62 -12.43
CA LYS A 629 20.91 -26.58 -12.31
C LYS A 629 21.49 -25.17 -12.57
N ASP A 630 20.62 -24.16 -12.59
CA ASP A 630 20.94 -22.76 -12.93
C ASP A 630 21.51 -22.57 -14.35
N TYR A 631 21.22 -23.50 -15.27
CA TYR A 631 21.61 -23.34 -16.66
C TYR A 631 20.54 -22.53 -17.37
N ILE A 632 20.98 -21.52 -18.13
CA ILE A 632 20.10 -20.63 -18.89
C ILE A 632 19.52 -21.43 -20.05
N THR A 633 18.22 -21.67 -19.97
CA THR A 633 17.42 -22.39 -20.97
C THR A 633 16.74 -21.43 -21.93
N LYS A 634 16.49 -20.17 -21.53
CA LYS A 634 15.92 -19.13 -22.39
C LYS A 634 16.43 -17.76 -21.97
N ALA A 635 16.68 -16.89 -22.95
CA ALA A 635 16.91 -15.46 -22.72
C ALA A 635 16.61 -14.68 -24.00
N THR A 636 15.78 -13.65 -23.90
CA THR A 636 15.27 -12.90 -25.05
C THR A 636 16.23 -11.77 -25.42
N LEU A 637 16.55 -11.63 -26.71
CA LEU A 637 17.43 -10.57 -27.21
C LEU A 637 16.74 -9.20 -27.11
N MET A 638 17.46 -8.18 -26.64
CA MET A 638 16.98 -6.79 -26.63
C MET A 638 17.15 -6.14 -28.03
N PRO A 639 16.19 -5.29 -28.49
CA PRO A 639 14.97 -4.86 -27.80
C PRO A 639 13.81 -5.83 -28.01
N GLY A 640 12.99 -6.00 -26.99
CA GLY A 640 11.73 -6.74 -27.10
C GLY A 640 10.53 -6.07 -26.42
N LYS A 641 10.69 -4.85 -25.90
CA LYS A 641 9.62 -4.01 -25.33
C LYS A 641 9.73 -2.57 -25.84
N ALA A 642 8.63 -1.81 -25.80
CA ALA A 642 8.61 -0.40 -26.19
C ALA A 642 9.45 0.51 -25.27
N THR A 643 9.77 0.07 -24.05
CA THR A 643 10.67 0.74 -23.10
C THR A 643 12.15 0.44 -23.36
N GLN A 644 12.46 -0.43 -24.31
CA GLN A 644 13.83 -0.88 -24.62
C GLN A 644 14.26 -0.38 -25.99
N ASN A 645 15.40 0.29 -26.06
CA ASN A 645 15.99 0.82 -27.29
C ASN A 645 17.39 0.27 -27.51
N VAL A 646 17.74 -0.01 -28.77
CA VAL A 646 19.10 -0.40 -29.15
C VAL A 646 19.61 0.54 -30.22
N ILE A 647 20.75 1.18 -29.93
CA ILE A 647 21.41 2.17 -30.77
C ILE A 647 22.69 1.55 -31.32
N ASP A 648 22.82 1.53 -32.64
CA ASP A 648 24.05 1.15 -33.32
C ASP A 648 25.04 2.33 -33.28
N LEU A 649 26.28 2.11 -32.83
CA LEU A 649 27.24 3.21 -32.61
C LEU A 649 27.90 3.67 -33.92
N SER A 650 28.28 2.77 -34.83
CA SER A 650 28.69 3.10 -36.21
C SER A 650 29.65 4.31 -36.34
N GLY A 651 30.76 4.31 -35.58
CA GLY A 651 31.75 5.39 -35.56
C GLY A 651 31.26 6.67 -34.86
N SER A 652 30.38 6.54 -33.88
CA SER A 652 29.82 7.68 -33.13
C SER A 652 30.76 8.19 -32.06
N ASP A 653 30.62 9.48 -31.75
CA ASP A 653 31.09 10.03 -30.49
C ASP A 653 30.03 9.80 -29.38
N ILE A 654 30.47 9.70 -28.13
CA ILE A 654 29.59 9.64 -26.96
C ILE A 654 29.96 10.80 -26.06
N THR A 655 29.04 11.75 -25.92
CA THR A 655 29.30 13.00 -25.18
C THR A 655 28.39 13.11 -23.97
N GLN A 656 28.87 13.81 -22.94
CA GLN A 656 28.11 14.10 -21.73
C GLN A 656 28.12 15.61 -21.49
N LYS A 657 26.95 16.15 -21.15
CA LYS A 657 26.78 17.57 -20.79
C LYS A 657 25.78 17.70 -19.65
N GLY A 658 26.26 18.12 -18.48
CA GLY A 658 25.40 18.20 -17.29
C GLY A 658 24.85 16.83 -16.90
N LYS A 659 23.52 16.70 -16.77
CA LYS A 659 22.88 15.40 -16.43
C LYS A 659 22.47 14.59 -17.66
N THR A 660 22.85 14.99 -18.87
CA THR A 660 22.48 14.27 -20.09
C THR A 660 23.66 13.56 -20.73
N ILE A 661 23.39 12.40 -21.33
CA ILE A 661 24.31 11.66 -22.19
C ILE A 661 23.76 11.64 -23.62
N THR A 662 24.61 11.87 -24.61
CA THR A 662 24.25 11.81 -26.02
C THR A 662 25.01 10.68 -26.70
N ILE A 663 24.27 9.75 -27.29
CA ILE A 663 24.77 8.53 -27.94
C ILE A 663 24.23 8.51 -29.38
N ASN A 664 25.12 8.56 -30.38
CA ASN A 664 24.77 8.62 -31.80
C ASN A 664 23.65 9.64 -32.11
N GLY A 665 23.76 10.85 -31.55
CA GLY A 665 22.81 11.95 -31.75
C GLY A 665 21.54 11.89 -30.90
N THR A 666 21.22 10.76 -30.26
CA THR A 666 20.10 10.65 -29.32
C THR A 666 20.54 11.08 -27.92
N THR A 667 19.78 11.97 -27.29
CA THR A 667 20.12 12.51 -25.96
C THR A 667 19.15 11.99 -24.91
N TYR A 668 19.70 11.53 -23.79
CA TYR A 668 18.93 11.02 -22.66
C TYR A 668 19.32 11.72 -21.36
N LEU A 669 18.39 11.78 -20.42
CA LEU A 669 18.60 12.22 -19.05
C LEU A 669 19.11 11.06 -18.19
N THR A 670 20.12 11.34 -17.38
CA THR A 670 20.67 10.42 -16.37
C THR A 670 20.42 11.00 -14.98
N THR A 671 19.90 10.18 -14.08
CA THR A 671 19.60 10.55 -12.69
C THR A 671 20.39 9.67 -11.72
N SER A 672 20.22 9.89 -10.42
CA SER A 672 20.85 9.05 -9.41
C SER A 672 20.30 7.62 -9.36
N LYS A 673 19.18 7.34 -10.04
CA LYS A 673 18.59 6.02 -10.16
C LYS A 673 19.10 5.24 -11.38
N SER A 674 19.71 5.92 -12.36
CA SER A 674 20.19 5.29 -13.58
C SER A 674 21.37 4.37 -13.31
N GLU A 675 21.28 3.11 -13.74
CA GLU A 675 22.39 2.15 -13.75
C GLU A 675 23.11 2.16 -15.12
N LEU A 676 24.30 2.75 -15.17
CA LEU A 676 25.09 2.85 -16.39
C LEU A 676 26.23 1.84 -16.36
N ASN A 677 26.37 1.09 -17.44
CA ASN A 677 27.38 0.05 -17.61
C ASN A 677 28.10 0.24 -18.96
N LEU A 678 29.41 0.02 -18.96
CA LEU A 678 30.24 0.08 -20.17
C LEU A 678 31.12 -1.17 -20.25
N VAL A 679 31.18 -1.74 -21.45
CA VAL A 679 32.04 -2.87 -21.79
C VAL A 679 32.87 -2.51 -23.01
N VAL A 680 34.20 -2.50 -22.84
CA VAL A 680 35.14 -2.41 -23.95
C VAL A 680 35.56 -3.82 -24.32
N GLY A 681 35.22 -4.23 -25.55
CA GLY A 681 35.45 -5.57 -26.07
C GLY A 681 36.89 -5.85 -26.46
N LYS A 682 37.17 -7.12 -26.76
CA LYS A 682 38.50 -7.59 -27.15
C LYS A 682 39.00 -6.90 -28.41
N GLY A 683 40.22 -6.37 -28.35
CA GLY A 683 40.90 -5.82 -29.54
C GLY A 683 40.76 -4.31 -29.72
N VAL A 684 39.97 -3.63 -28.88
CA VAL A 684 39.85 -2.17 -28.84
C VAL A 684 41.04 -1.56 -28.10
N THR A 685 42.23 -1.66 -28.70
CA THR A 685 43.52 -1.35 -28.06
C THR A 685 43.67 0.11 -27.61
N GLU A 686 42.89 0.99 -28.19
CA GLU A 686 42.84 2.43 -27.94
C GLU A 686 42.20 2.75 -26.58
N LEU A 687 41.25 1.92 -26.13
CA LEU A 687 40.46 2.15 -24.92
C LEU A 687 40.75 1.15 -23.80
N LEU A 688 41.24 -0.05 -24.13
CA LEU A 688 41.66 -1.05 -23.14
C LEU A 688 42.92 -0.58 -22.39
N ARG A 689 42.85 -0.52 -21.05
CA ARG A 689 44.00 -0.26 -20.18
C ARG A 689 44.97 -1.45 -20.19
N ASP A 690 44.46 -2.67 -20.24
CA ASP A 690 45.23 -3.88 -20.54
C ASP A 690 44.94 -4.36 -21.97
N SER A 691 45.82 -4.00 -22.91
CA SER A 691 45.75 -4.43 -24.32
C SER A 691 45.70 -5.96 -24.53
N GLY A 692 46.03 -6.76 -23.51
CA GLY A 692 45.91 -8.22 -23.54
C GLY A 692 44.59 -8.78 -23.00
N ALA A 693 43.72 -7.94 -22.43
CA ALA A 693 42.44 -8.36 -21.87
C ALA A 693 41.43 -8.78 -22.96
N ASP A 694 40.56 -9.73 -22.62
CA ASP A 694 39.43 -10.12 -23.48
C ASP A 694 38.30 -9.06 -23.45
N TYR A 695 38.21 -8.27 -22.38
CA TYR A 695 37.30 -7.14 -22.25
C TYR A 695 37.70 -6.31 -21.01
N GLU A 696 37.18 -5.09 -20.90
CA GLU A 696 37.12 -4.31 -19.66
C GLU A 696 35.67 -3.93 -19.33
N LEU A 697 35.27 -4.20 -18.09
CA LEU A 697 33.91 -3.97 -17.60
C LEU A 697 33.90 -2.83 -16.57
N TYR A 698 33.05 -1.85 -16.80
CA TYR A 698 32.79 -0.70 -15.93
C TYR A 698 31.31 -0.74 -15.51
N GLN A 699 31.01 -1.44 -14.42
CA GLN A 699 29.65 -1.53 -13.88
C GLN A 699 29.30 -0.34 -12.99
N LYS A 700 28.00 0.00 -12.93
CA LYS A 700 27.45 1.08 -12.10
C LYS A 700 28.30 2.36 -12.17
N THR A 701 28.68 2.70 -13.39
CA THR A 701 29.56 3.83 -13.71
C THR A 701 28.74 5.11 -13.94
N THR A 702 29.40 6.18 -14.41
CA THR A 702 28.74 7.46 -14.68
C THR A 702 28.78 7.79 -16.17
N ALA A 703 27.84 8.62 -16.63
CA ALA A 703 27.85 9.13 -18.00
C ALA A 703 29.17 9.86 -18.35
N GLY A 704 29.75 10.55 -17.36
CA GLY A 704 31.05 11.20 -17.51
C GLY A 704 32.20 10.20 -17.66
N THR A 705 32.14 9.03 -17.01
CA THR A 705 33.13 7.97 -17.21
C THR A 705 33.04 7.40 -18.63
N ILE A 706 31.82 7.14 -19.13
CA ILE A 706 31.61 6.59 -20.47
C ILE A 706 32.10 7.59 -21.53
N ALA A 707 31.61 8.83 -21.49
CA ALA A 707 32.01 9.88 -22.42
C ALA A 707 33.50 10.23 -22.30
N GLY A 708 34.04 10.24 -21.08
CA GLY A 708 35.45 10.52 -20.82
C GLY A 708 36.39 9.41 -21.29
N LEU A 709 35.93 8.16 -21.40
CA LEU A 709 36.71 7.08 -22.01
C LEU A 709 36.73 7.23 -23.52
N VAL A 710 35.57 7.48 -24.14
CA VAL A 710 35.47 7.70 -25.60
C VAL A 710 36.22 8.96 -26.04
N GLY A 711 36.17 10.04 -25.25
CA GLY A 711 36.88 11.29 -25.52
C GLY A 711 38.42 11.21 -25.42
N GLN A 712 39.00 10.05 -25.10
CA GLN A 712 40.46 9.83 -25.17
C GLN A 712 40.93 9.47 -26.58
N LEU A 713 40.01 9.17 -27.50
CA LEU A 713 40.33 8.86 -28.89
C LEU A 713 40.89 10.09 -29.62
N GLU A 714 41.72 9.84 -30.65
CA GLU A 714 42.28 10.91 -31.49
C GLU A 714 41.18 11.65 -32.28
N ASP A 715 41.39 12.94 -32.56
CA ASP A 715 40.48 13.75 -33.37
C ASP A 715 40.10 13.06 -34.69
N GLY A 716 38.79 12.88 -34.91
CA GLY A 716 38.26 12.21 -36.11
C GLY A 716 38.08 10.70 -35.97
N LYS A 717 38.22 10.13 -34.77
CA LYS A 717 37.85 8.76 -34.42
C LYS A 717 36.56 8.70 -33.61
N GLY A 718 35.82 7.61 -33.77
CA GLY A 718 34.60 7.29 -33.01
C GLY A 718 34.55 5.81 -32.64
N VAL A 719 33.52 5.40 -31.93
CA VAL A 719 33.34 4.02 -31.46
C VAL A 719 32.28 3.28 -32.26
N ASP A 720 32.53 1.99 -32.48
CA ASP A 720 31.57 1.03 -33.02
C ASP A 720 31.07 0.08 -31.92
N GLY A 721 29.93 -0.55 -32.17
CA GLY A 721 29.26 -1.44 -31.23
C GLY A 721 27.81 -1.02 -31.00
N LYS A 722 27.28 -1.28 -29.81
CA LYS A 722 25.86 -1.06 -29.48
C LYS A 722 25.68 -0.40 -28.13
N ALA A 723 24.68 0.47 -28.03
CA ALA A 723 24.14 0.94 -26.76
C ALA A 723 22.71 0.43 -26.55
N TYR A 724 22.47 -0.23 -25.43
CA TYR A 724 21.18 -0.74 -25.00
C TYR A 724 20.63 0.19 -23.92
N VAL A 725 19.47 0.78 -24.16
CA VAL A 725 18.86 1.81 -23.29
C VAL A 725 17.49 1.33 -22.83
N VAL A 726 17.27 1.31 -21.51
CA VAL A 726 15.98 1.03 -20.88
C VAL A 726 15.47 2.29 -20.20
N VAL A 727 14.19 2.60 -20.41
CA VAL A 727 13.49 3.74 -19.83
C VAL A 727 12.24 3.27 -19.07
N ASP A 728 11.76 4.06 -18.13
CA ASP A 728 10.64 3.74 -17.23
C ASP A 728 9.30 3.55 -17.97
N GLU A 729 9.03 4.38 -18.97
CA GLU A 729 7.86 4.30 -19.82
C GLU A 729 8.18 4.57 -21.30
N ALA A 730 7.37 4.00 -22.20
CA ALA A 730 7.59 4.12 -23.63
C ALA A 730 7.61 5.60 -24.06
N GLY A 731 8.74 6.04 -24.64
CA GLY A 731 8.95 7.42 -25.07
C GLY A 731 9.54 8.36 -24.02
N SER A 732 9.85 7.88 -22.82
CA SER A 732 10.61 8.62 -21.82
C SER A 732 12.04 8.90 -22.27
N GLU A 733 12.60 10.01 -21.79
CA GLU A 733 14.02 10.39 -22.00
C GLU A 733 14.89 10.06 -20.78
N GLU A 734 14.33 9.57 -19.67
CA GLU A 734 15.06 9.19 -18.45
C GLU A 734 15.53 7.73 -18.51
N ILE A 735 16.85 7.52 -18.38
CA ILE A 735 17.44 6.19 -18.38
C ILE A 735 17.26 5.53 -17.02
N GLU A 736 16.74 4.30 -17.03
CA GLU A 736 16.85 3.37 -15.91
C GLU A 736 18.12 2.53 -16.02
N VAL A 737 18.35 1.90 -17.18
CA VAL A 737 19.53 1.05 -17.42
C VAL A 737 20.16 1.40 -18.76
N LEU A 738 21.49 1.55 -18.78
CA LEU A 738 22.29 1.73 -20.00
C LEU A 738 23.42 0.70 -20.04
N TRP A 739 23.53 -0.05 -21.13
CA TRP A 739 24.72 -0.85 -21.45
C TRP A 739 25.34 -0.34 -22.74
N VAL A 740 26.57 0.15 -22.67
CA VAL A 740 27.36 0.49 -23.87
C VAL A 740 28.39 -0.62 -24.10
N TYR A 741 28.33 -1.27 -25.26
CA TYR A 741 29.33 -2.23 -25.71
C TYR A 741 30.10 -1.65 -26.88
N ILE A 742 31.42 -1.53 -26.73
CA ILE A 742 32.33 -1.05 -27.76
C ILE A 742 33.13 -2.24 -28.27
N ASP A 743 33.03 -2.56 -29.56
CA ASP A 743 33.78 -3.67 -30.18
C ASP A 743 34.86 -3.25 -31.17
N ASP A 744 34.83 -2.00 -31.64
CA ASP A 744 35.87 -1.42 -32.50
C ASP A 744 35.95 0.11 -32.40
N VAL A 745 36.99 0.69 -32.98
CA VAL A 745 37.18 2.14 -33.17
C VAL A 745 37.37 2.41 -34.65
N SER A 746 36.47 3.19 -35.25
CA SER A 746 36.53 3.58 -36.66
C SER A 746 36.71 5.08 -36.87
N ASP A 747 36.86 5.48 -38.13
CA ASP A 747 36.80 6.90 -38.49
C ASP A 747 35.43 7.44 -38.12
N ALA A 748 35.39 8.57 -37.41
CA ALA A 748 34.16 9.18 -36.94
C ALA A 748 33.19 9.36 -38.12
N ALA A 749 31.94 8.95 -37.94
CA ALA A 749 30.91 9.13 -38.94
C ALA A 749 30.88 10.60 -39.38
N VAL A 750 30.88 10.86 -40.69
CA VAL A 750 30.80 12.21 -41.24
C VAL A 750 29.45 12.80 -40.86
N SER A 751 29.36 13.44 -39.69
CA SER A 751 28.21 14.24 -39.31
C SER A 751 28.09 15.37 -40.33
N THR A 752 26.93 15.53 -40.97
CA THR A 752 26.59 16.81 -41.61
C THR A 752 26.89 17.93 -40.61
N PRO A 753 27.65 18.97 -41.00
CA PRO A 753 28.24 19.88 -40.02
C PRO A 753 27.14 20.61 -39.26
N ILE A 754 27.06 20.35 -37.95
CA ILE A 754 26.45 21.26 -36.99
C ILE A 754 27.46 22.40 -36.79
N GLU A 755 27.00 23.64 -36.99
CA GLU A 755 27.79 24.87 -36.91
C GLU A 755 28.46 25.02 -35.53
N GLY A 756 29.71 24.56 -35.43
CA GLY A 756 30.58 24.75 -34.28
C GLY A 756 31.42 26.03 -34.44
N GLY A 757 31.05 27.06 -33.68
CA GLY A 757 31.83 28.26 -33.42
C GLY A 757 33.15 27.96 -32.69
N LEU A 758 34.10 28.87 -32.86
CA LEU A 758 35.46 28.83 -32.36
C LEU A 758 35.51 28.74 -30.82
N ASP A 759 36.14 27.70 -30.27
CA ASP A 759 36.45 27.56 -28.83
C ASP A 759 37.50 28.58 -28.37
N ALA A 760 37.33 29.10 -27.16
CA ALA A 760 38.01 30.23 -26.55
C ALA A 760 39.22 29.82 -25.69
N SER A 761 40.04 28.89 -26.16
CA SER A 761 41.25 28.41 -25.44
C SER A 761 42.56 28.97 -26.01
N LEU A 762 42.59 30.23 -26.46
CA LEU A 762 43.79 30.91 -26.96
C LEU A 762 44.19 32.17 -26.18
N GLU A 763 44.16 32.11 -24.84
CA GLU A 763 44.86 33.12 -24.01
C GLU A 763 46.29 32.68 -23.72
N ALA A 764 47.19 32.95 -24.67
CA ALA A 764 48.60 33.34 -24.47
C ALA A 764 49.41 33.02 -25.74
N ASN A 765 49.60 34.02 -26.63
CA ASN A 765 50.78 34.24 -27.51
C ASN A 765 50.48 35.03 -28.81
N PHE A 766 49.55 35.97 -28.83
CA PHE A 766 49.49 36.93 -29.94
C PHE A 766 50.60 38.00 -29.81
N ASN A 767 51.45 38.16 -30.83
CA ASN A 767 52.25 39.38 -30.96
C ASN A 767 51.32 40.55 -31.35
N ALA A 768 51.47 41.70 -30.67
CA ALA A 768 50.60 42.86 -30.86
C ALA A 768 50.48 43.27 -32.36
N PRO A 769 49.27 43.60 -32.84
CA PRO A 769 49.07 44.03 -34.23
C PRO A 769 49.83 45.34 -34.52
N THR A 770 50.47 45.43 -35.69
CA THR A 770 51.14 46.66 -36.12
C THR A 770 50.26 47.43 -37.09
N PHE A 771 50.02 48.71 -36.79
CA PHE A 771 49.31 49.65 -37.66
C PHE A 771 50.28 50.27 -38.66
N GLN A 772 49.90 50.25 -39.94
CA GLN A 772 50.68 50.80 -41.04
C GLN A 772 49.83 51.79 -41.87
N ASN A 773 50.46 52.75 -42.54
CA ASN A 773 49.76 53.59 -43.52
C ASN A 773 49.52 52.83 -44.85
N GLU A 774 48.87 53.45 -45.84
CA GLU A 774 48.62 52.83 -47.16
C GLU A 774 49.88 52.32 -47.87
N ASP A 775 51.06 52.88 -47.57
CA ASP A 775 52.35 52.49 -48.15
C ASP A 775 53.09 51.40 -47.35
N GLY A 776 52.54 50.95 -46.21
CA GLY A 776 53.10 49.87 -45.39
C GLY A 776 54.12 50.30 -44.33
N ALA A 777 54.22 51.60 -44.01
CA ALA A 777 55.09 52.10 -42.94
C ALA A 777 54.35 52.20 -41.60
N PRO A 778 54.98 51.87 -40.44
CA PRO A 778 54.33 51.91 -39.14
C PRO A 778 53.93 53.33 -38.72
N ILE A 779 52.71 53.48 -38.21
CA ILE A 779 52.11 54.78 -37.82
C ILE A 779 52.15 54.94 -36.30
N THR A 780 52.59 56.10 -35.83
CA THR A 780 52.62 56.46 -34.40
C THR A 780 51.53 57.45 -33.99
N GLU A 781 50.95 58.17 -34.96
CA GLU A 781 49.79 59.07 -34.82
C GLU A 781 48.99 59.04 -36.15
N ALA A 782 47.66 59.19 -36.09
CA ALA A 782 46.77 59.22 -37.26
C ALA A 782 45.81 60.42 -37.16
N ASN A 783 45.06 60.76 -38.21
CA ASN A 783 43.99 61.76 -38.21
C ASN A 783 42.67 61.20 -38.76
N ALA A 784 41.54 61.84 -38.44
CA ALA A 784 40.25 61.53 -39.05
C ALA A 784 40.31 61.72 -40.59
N GLY A 785 40.03 60.65 -41.32
CA GLY A 785 40.11 60.56 -42.79
C GLY A 785 41.28 59.72 -43.31
N ASP A 786 42.26 59.35 -42.48
CA ASP A 786 43.43 58.58 -42.92
C ASP A 786 43.09 57.10 -43.15
N VAL A 787 43.68 56.47 -44.18
CA VAL A 787 43.54 55.03 -44.43
C VAL A 787 44.69 54.27 -43.79
N ILE A 788 44.35 53.37 -42.86
CA ILE A 788 45.30 52.57 -42.08
C ILE A 788 45.15 51.07 -42.40
N LYS A 789 46.28 50.37 -42.43
CA LYS A 789 46.41 48.93 -42.65
C LYS A 789 46.81 48.24 -41.36
N ILE A 790 46.07 47.22 -40.96
CA ILE A 790 46.41 46.39 -39.80
C ILE A 790 47.02 45.09 -40.31
N VAL A 791 48.24 44.79 -39.87
CA VAL A 791 48.98 43.59 -40.26
C VAL A 791 49.02 42.62 -39.07
N ILE A 792 48.43 41.45 -39.25
CA ILE A 792 48.42 40.37 -38.26
C ILE A 792 49.40 39.28 -38.72
N THR A 793 50.29 38.85 -37.83
CA THR A 793 51.30 37.83 -38.13
C THR A 793 51.22 36.71 -37.09
N ASP A 794 50.68 35.54 -37.46
CA ASP A 794 50.80 34.33 -36.62
C ASP A 794 50.85 33.01 -37.44
N LYS A 795 51.56 32.00 -36.91
CA LYS A 795 51.85 30.66 -37.46
C LYS A 795 50.68 29.68 -37.38
N THR A 796 49.63 29.99 -36.64
CA THR A 796 48.42 29.16 -36.43
C THR A 796 47.44 29.19 -37.61
N VAL A 797 47.70 29.98 -38.66
CA VAL A 797 46.96 29.94 -39.94
C VAL A 797 47.40 28.75 -40.80
N ARG A 798 47.35 27.51 -40.27
CA ARG A 798 47.70 26.29 -41.03
C ARG A 798 46.57 25.26 -41.21
N SER A 799 45.42 25.38 -40.55
CA SER A 799 44.39 24.32 -40.63
C SER A 799 42.98 24.76 -41.03
N ARG A 800 42.79 25.95 -41.64
CA ARG A 800 41.42 26.35 -42.06
C ARG A 800 41.32 27.18 -43.34
N ALA A 801 42.29 27.06 -44.23
CA ALA A 801 42.23 27.64 -45.58
C ALA A 801 42.16 26.52 -46.64
N ALA A 802 41.03 25.82 -46.73
CA ALA A 802 40.73 24.97 -47.87
C ALA A 802 39.22 24.77 -48.07
N SER A 803 38.49 25.86 -48.30
CA SER A 803 37.31 25.78 -49.17
C SER A 803 37.06 27.13 -49.84
N THR A 804 37.39 27.21 -51.13
CA THR A 804 37.27 28.34 -52.07
C THR A 804 38.43 29.37 -52.06
N ALA A 805 38.92 29.69 -53.26
CA ALA A 805 40.27 30.18 -53.54
C ALA A 805 40.45 31.70 -53.33
N PHE A 806 41.42 32.09 -52.49
CA PHE A 806 42.01 33.44 -52.50
C PHE A 806 43.32 33.38 -53.29
N THR A 807 43.48 34.24 -54.31
CA THR A 807 44.70 34.34 -55.10
C THR A 807 45.67 35.33 -54.43
N GLN A 808 46.94 34.93 -54.32
CA GLN A 808 47.98 35.68 -53.63
C GLN A 808 48.19 37.07 -54.28
N GLY A 809 48.18 38.13 -53.48
CA GLY A 809 48.44 39.50 -53.95
C GLY A 809 47.23 40.26 -54.50
N GLU A 810 46.02 39.71 -54.50
CA GLU A 810 44.80 40.43 -54.90
C GLU A 810 43.96 40.89 -53.69
N TRP A 811 43.30 42.05 -53.83
CA TRP A 811 42.37 42.58 -52.83
C TRP A 811 40.96 42.06 -53.07
N TYR A 812 40.37 41.46 -52.05
CA TYR A 812 39.01 40.93 -52.08
C TYR A 812 38.09 41.82 -51.25
N GLY A 813 36.92 42.16 -51.80
CA GLY A 813 35.87 42.86 -51.08
C GLY A 813 35.10 41.87 -50.20
N VAL A 814 35.03 42.16 -48.90
CA VAL A 814 34.27 41.41 -47.91
C VAL A 814 33.17 42.31 -47.41
N THR A 815 31.92 41.88 -47.59
CA THR A 815 30.75 42.57 -47.04
C THR A 815 30.47 42.02 -45.66
N VAL A 816 30.50 42.88 -44.63
CA VAL A 816 30.15 42.51 -43.26
C VAL A 816 28.93 43.35 -42.88
N GLY A 817 27.74 42.74 -42.88
CA GLY A 817 26.48 43.46 -42.64
C GLY A 817 26.05 44.38 -43.79
N GLU A 818 24.95 45.10 -43.58
CA GLU A 818 24.22 45.80 -44.66
C GLU A 818 24.83 47.11 -45.16
N ASP A 819 25.91 47.67 -44.58
CA ASP A 819 26.50 48.91 -45.11
C ASP A 819 28.05 48.92 -45.15
N ALA A 820 28.55 48.95 -46.40
CA ALA A 820 29.92 49.19 -46.92
C ALA A 820 30.99 48.04 -46.86
N PRO A 821 31.71 47.77 -47.98
CA PRO A 821 32.66 46.65 -48.08
C PRO A 821 34.06 46.96 -47.51
N VAL A 822 34.59 46.05 -46.68
CA VAL A 822 36.00 46.04 -46.22
C VAL A 822 36.85 45.31 -47.26
N LYS A 823 38.09 45.76 -47.50
CA LYS A 823 39.03 45.07 -48.42
C LYS A 823 40.09 44.29 -47.64
N VAL A 824 40.28 43.02 -48.00
CA VAL A 824 41.26 42.11 -47.40
C VAL A 824 42.22 41.59 -48.48
N GLN A 825 43.52 41.54 -48.18
CA GLN A 825 44.54 40.99 -49.07
C GLN A 825 45.45 40.02 -48.31
N CYS A 826 45.76 38.89 -48.95
CA CYS A 826 46.70 37.89 -48.47
C CYS A 826 48.06 38.08 -49.16
N LEU A 827 49.13 38.29 -48.38
CA LEU A 827 50.49 38.53 -48.87
C LEU A 827 51.41 37.30 -48.68
N GLU A 828 52.60 37.33 -49.28
CA GLU A 828 53.67 36.34 -49.00
C GLU A 828 53.93 36.20 -47.50
N ASP A 829 54.24 34.97 -47.08
CA ASP A 829 54.48 34.54 -45.69
C ASP A 829 53.25 34.50 -44.75
N HIS A 830 52.04 34.30 -45.29
CA HIS A 830 50.80 34.08 -44.52
C HIS A 830 50.37 35.27 -43.64
N LYS A 831 50.63 36.50 -44.09
CA LYS A 831 50.18 37.73 -43.43
C LYS A 831 48.84 38.20 -44.00
N LEU A 832 47.88 38.51 -43.12
CA LEU A 832 46.59 39.09 -43.48
C LEU A 832 46.66 40.62 -43.31
N VAL A 833 46.25 41.35 -44.33
CA VAL A 833 46.17 42.82 -44.30
C VAL A 833 44.74 43.27 -44.51
N VAL A 834 44.24 44.10 -43.57
CA VAL A 834 42.89 44.67 -43.62
C VAL A 834 42.99 46.20 -43.60
N SER A 835 42.27 46.88 -44.50
CA SER A 835 42.35 48.33 -44.69
C SER A 835 41.09 49.04 -44.19
N TYR A 836 41.26 50.11 -43.39
CA TYR A 836 40.19 50.91 -42.80
C TYR A 836 40.42 52.41 -42.99
N THR A 837 39.36 53.21 -43.06
CA THR A 837 39.46 54.70 -43.02
C THR A 837 39.12 55.20 -41.62
N VAL A 838 39.98 56.01 -41.00
CA VAL A 838 39.80 56.56 -39.66
C VAL A 838 38.66 57.59 -39.65
N LYS A 839 37.74 57.49 -38.70
CA LYS A 839 36.57 58.36 -38.52
C LYS A 839 36.80 59.42 -37.41
N SER A 840 37.44 59.06 -36.29
CA SER A 840 37.80 59.97 -35.18
C SER A 840 38.91 59.38 -34.30
N ILE A 841 39.56 60.22 -33.50
CA ILE A 841 40.64 59.80 -32.58
C ILE A 841 40.45 60.46 -31.21
N ASP A 842 40.54 59.66 -30.15
CA ASP A 842 40.49 60.10 -28.76
C ASP A 842 41.68 59.57 -27.95
N ILE A 843 42.00 60.22 -26.84
CA ILE A 843 43.05 59.77 -25.91
C ILE A 843 42.42 59.47 -24.57
N VAL A 844 42.47 58.20 -24.16
CA VAL A 844 42.03 57.74 -22.84
C VAL A 844 43.22 57.06 -22.15
N ASP A 845 43.51 57.47 -20.92
CA ASP A 845 44.63 56.96 -20.10
C ASP A 845 45.99 56.91 -20.82
N ASN A 846 46.33 58.01 -21.50
CA ASN A 846 47.62 58.19 -22.18
C ASN A 846 47.89 57.19 -23.32
N LYS A 847 46.83 56.59 -23.88
CA LYS A 847 46.87 55.77 -25.10
C LYS A 847 45.93 56.36 -26.17
N VAL A 848 46.36 56.31 -27.42
CA VAL A 848 45.61 56.81 -28.58
C VAL A 848 44.59 55.74 -29.02
N VAL A 849 43.31 56.11 -29.07
CA VAL A 849 42.18 55.27 -29.51
C VAL A 849 41.68 55.82 -30.85
N VAL A 850 41.65 54.96 -31.88
CA VAL A 850 41.32 55.35 -33.26
C VAL A 850 40.01 54.67 -33.67
N THR A 851 38.95 55.45 -33.92
CA THR A 851 37.66 54.99 -34.44
C THR A 851 37.73 54.93 -35.97
N VAL A 852 37.27 53.86 -36.61
CA VAL A 852 37.29 53.70 -38.09
C VAL A 852 35.88 53.58 -38.68
N SER A 853 35.76 53.85 -39.98
CA SER A 853 34.51 54.05 -40.72
C SER A 853 33.74 52.76 -41.00
N ALA A 854 33.18 52.13 -39.96
CA ALA A 854 32.11 51.11 -40.06
C ALA A 854 31.48 50.76 -38.69
N ILE A 855 31.43 51.69 -37.73
CA ILE A 855 30.67 51.49 -36.49
C ILE A 855 29.89 52.79 -36.26
N GLU A 856 28.66 52.85 -36.78
CA GLU A 856 27.66 53.82 -36.34
C GLU A 856 26.76 53.13 -35.33
N ASP A 857 26.75 53.70 -34.13
CA ASP A 857 25.80 53.51 -33.02
C ASP A 857 24.96 52.23 -33.06
N ALA A 858 25.56 51.14 -32.58
CA ALA A 858 24.80 50.08 -31.94
C ALA A 858 24.81 50.36 -30.43
N GLU A 859 23.67 50.81 -29.90
CA GLU A 859 23.32 50.41 -28.55
C GLU A 859 23.38 48.87 -28.48
N ALA A 860 24.03 48.37 -27.41
CA ALA A 860 24.28 46.98 -27.01
C ALA A 860 25.53 46.28 -27.59
N PRO A 861 26.50 45.86 -26.73
CA PRO A 861 27.53 44.91 -27.14
C PRO A 861 26.93 43.50 -27.18
N VAL A 862 26.57 43.05 -28.39
CA VAL A 862 26.39 41.63 -28.69
C VAL A 862 27.78 41.06 -28.96
N GLY A 863 28.43 40.49 -27.93
CA GLY A 863 29.70 39.75 -28.12
C GLY A 863 30.73 39.76 -26.98
N GLY A 864 30.41 40.24 -25.77
CA GLY A 864 31.31 40.10 -24.60
C GLY A 864 31.32 38.69 -24.00
N THR A 865 32.37 38.33 -23.25
CA THR A 865 32.44 37.10 -22.45
C THR A 865 31.24 36.98 -21.51
N GLU A 866 30.91 35.78 -21.05
CA GLU A 866 29.80 35.58 -20.12
C GLU A 866 29.93 36.44 -18.85
N ALA A 867 31.15 36.69 -18.36
CA ALA A 867 31.42 37.60 -17.25
C ALA A 867 31.15 39.08 -17.60
N GLU A 868 31.46 39.51 -18.82
CA GLU A 868 31.14 40.87 -19.29
C GLU A 868 29.65 41.06 -19.56
N LYS A 869 28.95 40.02 -20.05
CA LYS A 869 27.49 40.01 -20.16
C LYS A 869 26.83 40.16 -18.79
N VAL A 870 27.31 39.43 -17.79
CA VAL A 870 26.85 39.54 -16.40
C VAL A 870 27.20 40.91 -15.80
N ALA A 871 28.38 41.47 -16.08
CA ALA A 871 28.77 42.81 -15.60
C ALA A 871 27.94 43.94 -16.26
N ALA A 872 27.65 43.84 -17.55
CA ALA A 872 26.78 44.77 -18.27
C ALA A 872 25.33 44.66 -17.78
N ALA A 873 24.81 43.43 -17.61
CA ALA A 873 23.50 43.18 -17.02
C ALA A 873 23.41 43.72 -15.59
N LYS A 874 24.43 43.51 -14.76
CA LYS A 874 24.49 44.05 -13.39
C LYS A 874 24.46 45.58 -13.38
N THR A 875 25.14 46.21 -14.32
CA THR A 875 25.11 47.67 -14.49
C THR A 875 23.72 48.16 -14.92
N ALA A 876 23.07 47.48 -15.86
CA ALA A 876 21.71 47.80 -16.32
C ALA A 876 20.66 47.64 -15.21
N VAL A 877 20.73 46.55 -14.43
CA VAL A 877 19.82 46.28 -13.31
C VAL A 877 20.03 47.27 -12.17
N SER A 878 21.28 47.61 -11.86
CA SER A 878 21.59 48.66 -10.87
C SER A 878 21.07 50.03 -11.28
N GLY A 879 21.02 50.30 -12.59
CA GLY A 879 20.56 51.55 -13.20
C GLY A 879 19.05 51.69 -13.41
N MET A 880 18.24 50.67 -13.07
CA MET A 880 16.78 50.72 -13.22
C MET A 880 16.17 51.94 -12.51
N THR A 881 15.23 52.60 -13.18
CA THR A 881 14.49 53.75 -12.63
C THR A 881 13.44 53.31 -11.61
N ASP A 882 12.97 54.22 -10.76
CA ASP A 882 11.95 53.92 -9.75
C ASP A 882 10.64 53.42 -10.37
N SER A 883 10.28 53.91 -11.56
CA SER A 883 9.12 53.41 -12.32
C SER A 883 9.30 51.97 -12.79
N GLU A 884 10.51 51.56 -13.15
CA GLU A 884 10.81 50.19 -13.61
C GLU A 884 10.94 49.20 -12.45
N LYS A 885 11.22 49.72 -11.25
CA LYS A 885 11.22 48.96 -9.98
C LYS A 885 9.82 48.88 -9.34
N THR A 886 8.82 49.55 -9.91
CA THR A 886 7.46 49.58 -9.37
C THR A 886 6.59 48.50 -10.03
N ILE A 887 6.05 47.59 -9.23
CA ILE A 887 5.22 46.45 -9.66
C ILE A 887 3.77 46.68 -9.23
N ALA A 888 2.81 46.42 -10.11
CA ALA A 888 1.39 46.55 -9.80
C ALA A 888 0.90 45.42 -8.89
N ASN A 889 0.08 45.74 -7.87
CA ASN A 889 -0.42 44.74 -6.91
C ASN A 889 -1.26 43.63 -7.56
N ALA A 890 -2.06 43.99 -8.56
CA ALA A 890 -3.13 43.14 -9.08
C ALA A 890 -2.61 41.81 -9.67
N SER A 891 -1.34 41.76 -10.08
CA SER A 891 -0.67 40.59 -10.63
C SER A 891 0.18 39.82 -9.61
N ALA A 892 0.28 40.27 -8.35
CA ALA A 892 1.29 39.81 -7.39
C ALA A 892 0.75 39.57 -5.96
N GLY A 893 -0.41 38.91 -5.83
CA GLY A 893 -1.08 38.64 -4.54
C GLY A 893 -0.34 37.73 -3.54
N SER A 894 0.83 37.19 -3.90
CA SER A 894 1.70 36.37 -3.05
C SER A 894 3.18 36.73 -3.27
N GLU A 895 4.06 36.37 -2.33
CA GLU A 895 5.52 36.63 -2.42
C GLU A 895 6.12 36.05 -3.70
N ALA A 896 5.74 34.81 -4.05
CA ALA A 896 6.19 34.15 -5.27
C ALA A 896 5.78 34.88 -6.55
N ALA A 897 4.55 35.43 -6.59
CA ALA A 897 4.07 36.20 -7.73
C ALA A 897 4.76 37.58 -7.85
N ALA A 898 5.06 38.22 -6.71
CA ALA A 898 5.86 39.46 -6.68
C ALA A 898 7.30 39.24 -7.14
N ILE A 899 7.93 38.13 -6.74
CA ILE A 899 9.27 37.72 -7.18
C ILE A 899 9.27 37.45 -8.69
N ALA A 900 8.26 36.75 -9.21
CA ALA A 900 8.13 36.49 -10.64
C ALA A 900 7.97 37.77 -11.46
N ALA A 901 7.12 38.70 -11.02
CA ALA A 901 6.94 39.99 -11.68
C ALA A 901 8.20 40.87 -11.62
N ALA A 902 8.94 40.85 -10.50
CA ALA A 902 10.23 41.53 -10.37
C ALA A 902 11.27 40.93 -11.33
N LYS A 903 11.31 39.60 -11.46
CA LYS A 903 12.16 38.90 -12.43
C LYS A 903 11.85 39.36 -13.86
N THR A 904 10.58 39.42 -14.26
CA THR A 904 10.20 39.90 -15.59
C THR A 904 10.60 41.35 -15.83
N ALA A 905 10.45 42.24 -14.84
CA ALA A 905 10.86 43.65 -14.96
C ALA A 905 12.38 43.80 -15.13
N VAL A 906 13.16 42.93 -14.48
CA VAL A 906 14.62 42.87 -14.63
C VAL A 906 15.01 42.29 -15.99
N GLU A 907 14.38 41.18 -16.40
CA GLU A 907 14.60 40.53 -17.70
C GLU A 907 14.31 41.48 -18.86
N ALA A 908 13.29 42.34 -18.76
CA ALA A 908 12.97 43.36 -19.76
C ALA A 908 14.05 44.46 -19.90
N LYS A 909 15.01 44.54 -18.96
CA LYS A 909 16.10 45.53 -18.97
C LYS A 909 17.44 44.99 -19.40
N ILE A 910 17.57 43.68 -19.51
CA ILE A 910 18.79 43.02 -19.93
C ILE A 910 18.59 42.45 -21.35
N THR A 911 19.69 42.22 -22.04
CA THR A 911 19.68 41.69 -23.42
C THR A 911 19.72 40.15 -23.40
N ASN A 912 19.26 39.50 -24.48
CA ASN A 912 19.19 38.05 -24.59
C ASN A 912 20.52 37.35 -24.24
N GLY A 913 20.46 36.34 -23.37
CA GLY A 913 21.60 35.47 -23.03
C GLY A 913 21.99 35.46 -21.54
N VAL A 914 21.47 36.36 -20.70
CA VAL A 914 21.66 36.34 -19.25
C VAL A 914 20.39 35.87 -18.56
N THR A 915 20.50 34.83 -17.73
CA THR A 915 19.40 34.33 -16.92
C THR A 915 19.31 35.07 -15.60
N VAL A 916 18.08 35.36 -15.17
CA VAL A 916 17.79 36.12 -13.95
C VAL A 916 17.11 35.20 -12.95
N ALA A 917 17.60 35.21 -11.72
CA ALA A 917 16.87 34.71 -10.56
C ALA A 917 16.70 35.85 -9.56
N VAL A 918 15.53 35.93 -8.94
CA VAL A 918 15.23 36.96 -7.94
C VAL A 918 14.81 36.25 -6.66
N ALA A 919 15.39 36.62 -5.53
CA ALA A 919 15.06 36.05 -4.22
C ALA A 919 15.02 37.15 -3.15
N THR A 920 14.26 36.94 -2.08
CA THR A 920 14.30 37.75 -0.86
C THR A 920 15.57 37.43 -0.06
N LYS A 921 16.19 38.45 0.54
CA LYS A 921 17.35 38.24 1.41
C LYS A 921 16.90 37.56 2.71
N THR A 922 17.66 36.56 3.17
CA THR A 922 17.33 35.77 4.37
C THR A 922 17.10 36.68 5.59
N GLY A 923 15.86 36.70 6.10
CA GLY A 923 15.46 37.51 7.27
C GLY A 923 14.62 38.76 6.97
N GLU A 924 14.37 39.12 5.70
CA GLU A 924 13.40 40.16 5.34
C GLU A 924 12.03 39.54 5.01
N THR A 925 10.97 39.97 5.69
CA THR A 925 9.60 39.43 5.51
C THR A 925 8.83 40.18 4.42
N TYR A 926 8.44 39.47 3.35
CA TYR A 926 7.50 40.00 2.36
C TYR A 926 6.11 40.22 3.00
N THR A 927 5.53 41.39 2.76
CA THR A 927 4.16 41.69 3.20
C THR A 927 3.36 42.22 2.01
N ALA A 928 2.32 41.51 1.60
CA ALA A 928 1.48 41.94 0.48
C ALA A 928 0.75 43.26 0.83
N PRO A 929 0.86 44.32 0.00
CA PRO A 929 0.23 45.60 0.31
C PRO A 929 -1.29 45.52 0.17
N THR A 930 -2.04 45.98 1.17
CA THR A 930 -3.51 46.05 1.10
C THR A 930 -4.00 47.38 0.54
N THR A 931 -3.42 48.51 0.95
CA THR A 931 -3.83 49.86 0.52
C THR A 931 -2.70 50.89 0.37
N ALA A 932 -1.52 50.64 0.93
CA ALA A 932 -0.33 51.51 0.78
C ALA A 932 0.79 50.77 0.06
N ASP A 933 1.63 51.49 -0.68
CA ASP A 933 2.77 50.91 -1.39
C ASP A 933 3.76 50.30 -0.39
N VAL A 934 4.20 49.07 -0.65
CA VAL A 934 5.16 48.35 0.20
C VAL A 934 6.42 48.07 -0.62
N THR A 935 7.58 48.44 -0.07
CA THR A 935 8.88 48.18 -0.67
C THR A 935 9.54 46.98 -0.03
N TRP A 936 10.19 46.14 -0.83
CA TRP A 936 10.95 44.99 -0.33
C TRP A 936 12.28 44.86 -1.08
N LYS A 937 13.30 44.32 -0.41
CA LYS A 937 14.64 44.17 -0.98
C LYS A 937 14.83 42.76 -1.52
N ALA A 938 15.16 42.68 -2.80
CA ALA A 938 15.42 41.44 -3.51
C ALA A 938 16.89 41.35 -3.90
N THR A 939 17.50 40.18 -3.72
CA THR A 939 18.78 39.86 -4.34
C THR A 939 18.51 39.26 -5.72
N VAL A 940 18.94 39.95 -6.76
CA VAL A 940 18.88 39.50 -8.14
C VAL A 940 20.21 38.83 -8.48
N THR A 941 20.15 37.57 -8.89
CA THR A 941 21.30 36.82 -9.37
C THR A 941 21.26 36.78 -10.90
N LEU A 942 22.35 37.22 -11.52
CA LEU A 942 22.53 37.29 -12.96
C LEU A 942 23.55 36.25 -13.36
N THR A 943 23.15 35.33 -14.23
CA THR A 943 23.99 34.19 -14.63
C THR A 943 24.02 34.06 -16.14
N SER A 944 25.22 34.00 -16.69
CA SER A 944 25.49 33.75 -18.10
C SER A 944 26.61 32.71 -18.12
N GLY A 945 26.39 31.54 -18.71
CA GLY A 945 27.32 30.41 -18.60
C GLY A 945 27.67 30.08 -17.14
N GLU A 946 28.97 30.08 -16.80
CA GLU A 946 29.48 29.89 -15.43
C GLU A 946 29.72 31.19 -14.66
N ALA A 947 29.58 32.35 -15.32
CA ALA A 947 29.74 33.64 -14.66
C ALA A 947 28.44 33.99 -13.94
N THR A 948 28.56 34.25 -12.63
CA THR A 948 27.43 34.60 -11.77
C THR A 948 27.79 35.81 -10.93
N ASP A 949 26.89 36.79 -10.87
CA ASP A 949 27.01 37.92 -9.96
C ASP A 949 25.63 38.29 -9.38
N THR A 950 25.63 38.95 -8.23
CA THR A 950 24.40 39.36 -7.54
C THR A 950 24.31 40.87 -7.37
N VAL A 951 23.08 41.38 -7.42
CA VAL A 951 22.75 42.78 -7.15
C VAL A 951 21.49 42.87 -6.30
N ASP A 952 21.57 43.60 -5.19
CA ASP A 952 20.42 43.87 -4.34
C ASP A 952 19.60 45.04 -4.92
N VAL A 953 18.34 44.81 -5.25
CA VAL A 953 17.40 45.81 -5.79
C VAL A 953 16.20 45.95 -4.85
N ILE A 954 15.77 47.19 -4.57
CA ILE A 954 14.55 47.45 -3.81
C ILE A 954 13.40 47.66 -4.80
N PHE A 955 12.43 46.74 -4.78
CA PHE A 955 11.21 46.85 -5.58
C PHE A 955 10.09 47.45 -4.75
N THR A 956 9.20 48.20 -5.41
CA THR A 956 8.01 48.79 -4.79
C THR A 956 6.77 48.10 -5.35
N LEU A 957 6.00 47.38 -4.54
CA LEU A 957 4.65 47.00 -4.94
C LEU A 957 3.69 48.16 -4.65
N LYS A 958 2.91 48.54 -5.66
CA LYS A 958 1.81 49.50 -5.50
C LYS A 958 0.71 48.87 -4.64
N GLY A 959 0.05 49.60 -3.75
CA GLY A 959 -1.22 49.16 -3.14
C GLY A 959 -2.30 49.02 -4.22
N SER A 960 -3.25 48.06 -4.10
CA SER A 960 -4.20 47.84 -5.20
C SER A 960 -5.23 48.97 -5.25
N ALA A 961 -5.42 49.54 -6.44
CA ALA A 961 -6.68 50.15 -6.86
C ALA A 961 -7.37 49.13 -7.78
N ALA A 962 -8.61 48.77 -7.48
CA ALA A 962 -9.35 47.65 -8.07
C ALA A 962 -9.51 47.71 -9.61
N SER A 963 -9.41 46.56 -10.30
CA SER A 963 -9.93 46.37 -11.67
C SER A 963 -10.26 44.91 -12.01
N THR A 964 -11.36 44.71 -12.73
CA THR A 964 -12.24 43.52 -12.80
C THR A 964 -11.92 42.53 -13.97
N PRO A 965 -12.05 41.19 -13.83
CA PRO A 965 -11.81 40.20 -14.91
C PRO A 965 -12.92 40.11 -15.96
N THR A 966 -12.59 39.65 -17.18
CA THR A 966 -13.48 39.63 -18.35
C THR A 966 -14.49 38.49 -18.35
N ASP A 967 -15.63 38.68 -19.03
CA ASP A 967 -16.74 37.72 -19.02
C ASP A 967 -16.45 36.43 -19.80
N ALA A 968 -15.50 36.45 -20.76
CA ALA A 968 -15.08 35.25 -21.47
C ALA A 968 -14.28 34.28 -20.56
N GLU A 969 -13.47 34.82 -19.66
CA GLU A 969 -12.66 34.05 -18.70
C GLU A 969 -13.54 33.43 -17.61
N LYS A 970 -14.60 34.14 -17.20
CA LYS A 970 -15.60 33.60 -16.26
C LYS A 970 -16.42 32.47 -16.87
N VAL A 971 -16.71 32.53 -18.18
CA VAL A 971 -17.45 31.48 -18.92
C VAL A 971 -16.61 30.22 -19.11
N ALA A 972 -15.30 30.35 -19.37
CA ALA A 972 -14.41 29.21 -19.50
C ALA A 972 -14.25 28.45 -18.16
N ALA A 973 -14.06 29.18 -17.05
CA ALA A 973 -13.95 28.58 -15.73
C ALA A 973 -15.26 27.88 -15.29
N ALA A 974 -16.42 28.47 -15.61
CA ALA A 974 -17.72 27.86 -15.32
C ALA A 974 -17.96 26.58 -16.15
N LYS A 975 -17.50 26.53 -17.40
CA LYS A 975 -17.62 25.35 -18.26
C LYS A 975 -16.82 24.17 -17.71
N THR A 976 -15.57 24.40 -17.30
CA THR A 976 -14.71 23.37 -16.69
C THR A 976 -15.27 22.88 -15.34
N ALA A 977 -15.83 23.78 -14.53
CA ALA A 977 -16.44 23.40 -13.26
C ALA A 977 -17.73 22.56 -13.45
N ILE A 978 -18.49 22.79 -14.52
CA ILE A 978 -19.70 22.03 -14.85
C ILE A 978 -19.35 20.67 -15.47
N GLU A 979 -18.31 20.58 -16.30
CA GLU A 979 -17.81 19.32 -16.87
C GLU A 979 -17.24 18.37 -15.79
N GLY A 980 -16.65 18.93 -14.72
CA GLY A 980 -16.19 18.15 -13.56
C GLY A 980 -17.30 17.59 -12.66
N LEU A 981 -18.53 18.12 -12.75
CA LEU A 981 -19.67 17.72 -11.90
C LEU A 981 -20.49 16.55 -12.48
N VAL A 982 -20.14 16.00 -13.66
CA VAL A 982 -20.96 15.01 -14.39
C VAL A 982 -20.18 13.72 -14.72
N GLN A 983 -19.56 13.08 -13.74
CA GLN A 983 -19.23 11.66 -13.81
C GLN A 983 -20.15 10.85 -12.89
N GLY A 984 -21.31 10.50 -13.43
CA GLY A 984 -22.37 9.74 -12.75
C GLY A 984 -23.60 9.56 -13.65
N GLY A 985 -23.43 8.89 -14.79
CA GLY A 985 -24.49 8.22 -15.54
C GLY A 985 -25.79 8.99 -15.86
N ALA A 986 -25.77 9.95 -16.80
CA ALA A 986 -26.93 10.28 -17.63
C ALA A 986 -26.49 10.98 -18.94
N LYS A 987 -26.66 10.31 -20.10
CA LYS A 987 -26.52 10.97 -21.41
C LYS A 987 -27.64 12.02 -21.55
N ILE A 988 -27.29 13.31 -21.58
CA ILE A 988 -28.18 14.33 -22.16
C ILE A 988 -27.82 14.45 -23.64
N ALA A 989 -28.78 14.07 -24.47
CA ALA A 989 -28.71 14.24 -25.91
C ALA A 989 -28.49 15.73 -26.26
N ALA A 990 -27.60 15.98 -27.21
CA ALA A 990 -27.26 17.32 -27.69
C ALA A 990 -28.51 18.17 -27.94
N VAL A 991 -28.64 19.28 -27.21
CA VAL A 991 -29.59 20.36 -27.52
C VAL A 991 -28.78 21.53 -28.02
N ASP A 992 -28.62 21.55 -29.34
CA ASP A 992 -28.08 22.67 -30.11
C ASP A 992 -29.16 23.77 -30.13
N THR A 993 -29.13 24.69 -29.16
CA THR A 993 -29.71 26.05 -29.26
C THR A 993 -29.39 26.87 -28.00
N ALA A 994 -28.85 28.08 -28.21
CA ALA A 994 -28.51 29.04 -27.16
C ALA A 994 -29.75 29.45 -26.33
N LEU A 995 -29.70 29.23 -25.01
CA LEU A 995 -30.72 29.70 -24.06
C LEU A 995 -30.28 31.04 -23.45
N ASP A 996 -31.21 31.99 -23.36
CA ASP A 996 -30.99 33.31 -22.75
C ASP A 996 -31.16 33.30 -21.22
N ALA A 997 -30.88 34.44 -20.59
CA ALA A 997 -30.88 34.60 -19.13
C ALA A 997 -32.23 34.27 -18.46
N ASP A 998 -33.35 34.37 -19.20
CA ASP A 998 -34.67 34.02 -18.69
C ASP A 998 -34.96 32.51 -18.85
N GLY A 999 -34.43 31.87 -19.90
CA GLY A 999 -34.39 30.41 -20.04
C GLY A 999 -33.59 29.71 -18.94
N ILE A 1000 -32.47 30.30 -18.53
CA ILE A 1000 -31.63 29.81 -17.41
C ILE A 1000 -32.37 29.98 -16.07
N LYS A 1001 -33.02 31.13 -15.83
CA LYS A 1001 -33.83 31.35 -14.61
C LYS A 1001 -34.98 30.35 -14.49
N ALA A 1002 -35.63 29.99 -15.60
CA ALA A 1002 -36.70 29.00 -15.60
C ALA A 1002 -36.17 27.60 -15.25
N LYS A 1003 -35.00 27.21 -15.77
CA LYS A 1003 -34.37 25.90 -15.50
C LYS A 1003 -33.84 25.77 -14.08
N VAL A 1004 -33.27 26.85 -13.52
CA VAL A 1004 -32.83 26.89 -12.11
C VAL A 1004 -34.04 26.82 -11.17
N LYS A 1005 -35.15 27.48 -11.51
CA LYS A 1005 -36.41 27.38 -10.75
C LYS A 1005 -37.03 25.97 -10.84
N GLU A 1006 -36.89 25.30 -11.98
CA GLU A 1006 -37.31 23.90 -12.19
C GLU A 1006 -36.44 22.92 -11.36
N LEU A 1007 -35.12 23.12 -11.32
CA LEU A 1007 -34.19 22.30 -10.50
C LEU A 1007 -34.42 22.46 -8.99
N ILE A 1008 -34.66 23.69 -8.51
CA ILE A 1008 -34.84 23.96 -7.07
C ILE A 1008 -36.19 23.41 -6.56
N THR A 1009 -37.19 23.25 -7.44
CA THR A 1009 -38.52 22.74 -7.03
C THR A 1009 -38.60 21.20 -6.99
N ALA A 1010 -37.57 20.48 -7.45
CA ALA A 1010 -37.64 19.02 -7.62
C ALA A 1010 -37.00 18.17 -6.50
N GLN A 1011 -36.40 18.77 -5.46
CA GLN A 1011 -35.60 17.98 -4.50
C GLN A 1011 -35.67 18.35 -3.01
N VAL A 1012 -36.61 19.17 -2.54
CA VAL A 1012 -36.78 19.44 -1.10
C VAL A 1012 -38.25 19.48 -0.69
N LEU A 1013 -38.64 18.51 0.15
CA LEU A 1013 -39.76 18.46 1.09
C LEU A 1013 -40.95 19.42 0.82
N SER A 1014 -42.09 18.85 0.45
CA SER A 1014 -43.38 19.55 0.33
C SER A 1014 -43.73 20.35 1.60
N GLY A 1015 -43.85 21.68 1.50
CA GLY A 1015 -44.49 22.51 2.53
C GLY A 1015 -43.71 23.73 3.03
N ALA A 1016 -42.47 23.98 2.59
CA ALA A 1016 -41.74 25.20 2.96
C ALA A 1016 -42.36 26.46 2.35
N THR A 1017 -42.43 27.55 3.11
CA THR A 1017 -42.93 28.86 2.63
C THR A 1017 -41.75 29.75 2.26
N VAL A 1018 -41.78 30.30 1.04
CA VAL A 1018 -40.77 31.23 0.52
C VAL A 1018 -41.40 32.60 0.40
N ASP A 1019 -40.82 33.59 1.08
CA ASP A 1019 -41.28 34.97 1.01
C ASP A 1019 -40.16 35.89 0.51
N THR A 1020 -40.52 36.82 -0.37
CA THR A 1020 -39.55 37.72 -1.03
C THR A 1020 -39.93 39.17 -0.78
N THR A 1021 -39.04 39.93 -0.12
CA THR A 1021 -39.27 41.34 0.16
C THR A 1021 -38.19 42.20 -0.49
N GLN A 1022 -38.62 43.25 -1.19
CA GLN A 1022 -37.71 44.21 -1.80
C GLN A 1022 -37.43 45.34 -0.79
N GLY A 1023 -36.18 45.43 -0.33
CA GLY A 1023 -35.75 46.51 0.55
C GLY A 1023 -35.70 47.85 -0.20
N THR A 1024 -35.94 48.95 0.51
CA THR A 1024 -35.83 50.34 -0.02
C THR A 1024 -34.45 50.71 -0.57
N ASP A 1025 -33.49 49.83 -0.35
CA ASP A 1025 -32.07 49.86 -0.68
C ASP A 1025 -31.74 49.02 -1.94
N GLY A 1026 -32.76 48.50 -2.63
CA GLY A 1026 -32.65 47.88 -3.96
C GLY A 1026 -32.25 46.41 -3.97
N TYR A 1027 -32.12 45.80 -2.79
CA TYR A 1027 -31.85 44.37 -2.62
C TYR A 1027 -33.16 43.58 -2.56
N THR A 1028 -33.20 42.43 -3.22
CA THR A 1028 -34.30 41.47 -3.09
C THR A 1028 -33.89 40.43 -2.05
N TRP A 1029 -34.60 40.38 -0.93
CA TRP A 1029 -34.35 39.41 0.12
C TRP A 1029 -35.33 38.25 -0.05
N THR A 1030 -34.81 37.02 -0.22
CA THR A 1030 -35.62 35.79 -0.25
C THR A 1030 -35.40 35.04 1.04
N THR A 1031 -36.48 34.83 1.81
CA THR A 1031 -36.44 34.05 3.05
C THR A 1031 -37.17 32.74 2.83
N VAL A 1032 -36.53 31.62 3.14
CA VAL A 1032 -37.13 30.29 3.10
C VAL A 1032 -37.35 29.82 4.52
N THR A 1033 -38.61 29.61 4.92
CA THR A 1033 -38.96 29.11 6.25
C THR A 1033 -39.45 27.66 6.14
N PRO A 1034 -38.77 26.68 6.77
CA PRO A 1034 -39.29 25.32 6.83
C PRO A 1034 -40.54 25.26 7.74
N ALA A 1035 -41.54 24.50 7.34
CA ALA A 1035 -42.79 24.39 8.09
C ALA A 1035 -42.60 23.59 9.39
N THR A 1036 -42.72 24.25 10.54
CA THR A 1036 -42.95 23.57 11.82
C THR A 1036 -44.44 23.38 12.02
N ASN A 1037 -44.92 22.13 12.01
CA ASN A 1037 -46.23 21.78 12.55
C ASN A 1037 -46.06 20.65 13.57
N GLY A 1038 -45.96 21.03 14.84
CA GLY A 1038 -46.29 20.16 15.96
C GLY A 1038 -47.82 20.14 16.16
N SER A 1039 -48.32 19.00 16.62
CA SER A 1039 -49.68 18.83 17.14
C SER A 1039 -49.57 17.94 18.38
N HIS A 1040 -49.72 18.57 19.56
CA HIS A 1040 -50.15 18.11 20.91
C HIS A 1040 -49.91 16.65 21.37
N ASP A 1041 -49.56 16.38 22.64
CA ASP A 1041 -50.29 16.79 23.86
C ASP A 1041 -49.44 16.73 25.15
N GLU A 1042 -49.91 17.46 26.15
CA GLU A 1042 -49.33 17.81 27.46
C GLU A 1042 -49.27 16.64 28.46
N THR A 1043 -48.14 16.49 29.19
CA THR A 1043 -48.07 16.37 30.67
C THR A 1043 -46.66 16.02 31.17
N ASP A 1044 -46.18 16.84 32.12
CA ASP A 1044 -45.07 16.67 33.09
C ASP A 1044 -43.58 16.72 32.66
N ASP A 1045 -43.10 17.95 32.53
CA ASP A 1045 -41.97 18.58 33.26
C ASP A 1045 -40.94 17.68 33.99
N SER A 1046 -39.73 17.53 33.43
CA SER A 1046 -38.59 18.38 33.83
C SER A 1046 -37.23 17.87 33.28
N LYS A 1047 -36.49 18.81 32.67
CA LYS A 1047 -35.10 18.76 32.14
C LYS A 1047 -34.89 18.38 30.67
N LEU A 1048 -35.38 19.25 29.79
CA LEU A 1048 -34.76 19.54 28.47
C LEU A 1048 -34.75 21.07 28.28
N THR A 1049 -33.57 21.68 28.26
CA THR A 1049 -33.39 23.08 27.84
C THR A 1049 -32.63 23.09 26.53
N GLY A 1050 -33.35 23.24 25.42
CA GLY A 1050 -32.79 23.24 24.07
C GLY A 1050 -32.33 24.61 23.56
N THR A 1051 -31.93 24.66 22.30
CA THR A 1051 -32.36 25.68 21.32
C THR A 1051 -32.19 25.11 19.90
N ALA A 1052 -33.27 25.15 19.12
CA ALA A 1052 -33.29 24.82 17.70
C ALA A 1052 -32.52 25.89 16.89
N GLY A 1053 -31.53 25.48 16.09
CA GLY A 1053 -30.79 26.38 15.21
C GLY A 1053 -31.54 26.63 13.90
N THR A 1054 -31.87 27.90 13.63
CA THR A 1054 -32.43 28.36 12.34
C THR A 1054 -31.30 28.55 11.32
N VAL A 1055 -31.38 27.91 10.15
CA VAL A 1055 -30.46 28.22 9.03
C VAL A 1055 -31.06 29.37 8.23
N THR A 1056 -30.45 30.55 8.31
CA THR A 1056 -30.81 31.70 7.46
C THR A 1056 -29.86 31.72 6.27
N VAL A 1057 -30.37 31.46 5.07
CA VAL A 1057 -29.61 31.69 3.83
C VAL A 1057 -29.96 33.07 3.31
N THR A 1058 -29.00 33.98 3.35
CA THR A 1058 -29.16 35.34 2.84
C THR A 1058 -28.46 35.47 1.49
N ILE A 1059 -29.22 35.69 0.42
CA ILE A 1059 -28.67 36.02 -0.90
C ILE A 1059 -29.04 37.47 -1.20
N ALA A 1060 -28.03 38.35 -1.16
CA ALA A 1060 -28.18 39.75 -1.55
C ALA A 1060 -27.69 39.93 -2.99
N LEU A 1061 -28.57 40.33 -3.90
CA LEU A 1061 -28.19 40.76 -5.25
C LEU A 1061 -28.47 42.26 -5.38
N LYS A 1062 -27.41 43.05 -5.63
CA LYS A 1062 -27.56 44.46 -5.98
C LYS A 1062 -27.61 44.60 -7.51
N SER A 1063 -28.58 45.32 -8.05
CA SER A 1063 -28.51 45.78 -9.43
C SER A 1063 -27.58 47.00 -9.52
N GLY A 1064 -26.42 46.84 -10.17
CA GLY A 1064 -25.58 47.97 -10.60
C GLY A 1064 -24.10 47.90 -10.18
N THR A 1065 -23.25 47.69 -11.17
CA THR A 1065 -21.86 48.14 -11.41
C THR A 1065 -20.81 48.32 -10.28
N GLU A 1066 -20.94 47.77 -9.08
CA GLU A 1066 -19.80 47.62 -8.15
C GLU A 1066 -19.71 46.21 -7.54
N GLU A 1067 -18.47 45.73 -7.34
CA GLU A 1067 -18.12 44.42 -6.77
C GLU A 1067 -18.84 44.14 -5.44
N GLY A 1068 -19.40 42.93 -5.29
CA GLY A 1068 -20.04 42.47 -4.07
C GLY A 1068 -19.80 40.98 -3.86
N THR A 1069 -19.02 40.65 -2.84
CA THR A 1069 -18.73 39.30 -2.33
C THR A 1069 -19.98 38.63 -1.76
N ALA A 1070 -20.28 37.41 -2.18
CA ALA A 1070 -21.22 36.53 -1.46
C ALA A 1070 -20.49 35.93 -0.25
N THR A 1071 -20.89 36.31 0.96
CA THR A 1071 -20.31 35.75 2.19
C THR A 1071 -21.28 34.71 2.74
N ILE A 1072 -20.91 33.42 2.68
CA ILE A 1072 -21.61 32.36 3.40
C ILE A 1072 -20.99 32.34 4.80
N THR A 1073 -21.71 32.86 5.79
CA THR A 1073 -21.27 32.77 7.19
C THR A 1073 -21.99 31.59 7.84
N ALA A 1074 -21.35 30.42 7.87
CA ALA A 1074 -21.65 29.41 8.88
C ALA A 1074 -20.71 29.70 10.06
N LEU A 1075 -21.25 29.92 11.25
CA LEU A 1075 -20.45 30.03 12.48
C LEU A 1075 -20.29 28.62 13.10
N PRO A 1076 -19.09 28.04 13.17
CA PRO A 1076 -18.80 26.96 14.09
C PRO A 1076 -18.24 27.51 15.42
N VAL A 1077 -18.65 26.90 16.54
CA VAL A 1077 -17.99 27.05 17.85
C VAL A 1077 -17.05 25.84 18.03
N GLU A 1078 -15.80 26.10 18.40
CA GLU A 1078 -14.64 25.19 18.46
C GLU A 1078 -14.62 24.17 19.63
N ALA A 1079 -13.97 23.02 19.39
CA ALA A 1079 -12.86 22.37 20.16
C ALA A 1079 -12.76 20.89 19.70
N LYS A 1080 -11.64 20.20 19.41
CA LYS A 1080 -10.18 20.35 19.43
C LYS A 1080 -9.56 19.31 18.44
N ALA A 1081 -8.34 19.60 17.98
CA ALA A 1081 -7.45 18.93 16.99
C ALA A 1081 -7.37 17.38 16.87
N HIS A 1082 -7.25 16.85 15.63
CA HIS A 1082 -6.00 16.32 15.04
C HIS A 1082 -6.13 15.95 13.54
N VAL A 1083 -4.96 15.74 12.93
CA VAL A 1083 -4.51 15.94 11.54
C VAL A 1083 -4.96 14.86 10.54
N ARG A 1084 -5.10 15.28 9.27
CA ARG A 1084 -5.43 14.50 8.07
C ARG A 1084 -4.27 13.61 7.59
N THR A 1085 -4.64 12.44 7.08
CA THR A 1085 -3.88 11.49 6.26
C THR A 1085 -3.61 12.05 4.86
N ASP A 1086 -2.36 12.03 4.42
CA ASP A 1086 -1.97 12.17 3.01
C ASP A 1086 -1.49 10.80 2.49
N ALA A 1087 -2.00 10.39 1.34
CA ALA A 1087 -1.59 9.21 0.60
C ALA A 1087 -1.01 9.66 -0.75
N GLU A 1088 0.29 9.47 -0.97
CA GLU A 1088 0.90 9.34 -2.29
C GLU A 1088 2.29 8.66 -2.18
N LYS A 1089 2.55 7.72 -3.10
CA LYS A 1089 3.70 6.80 -3.17
C LYS A 1089 5.05 7.51 -3.35
N VAL A 1090 6.12 7.03 -2.70
CA VAL A 1090 7.52 7.08 -3.20
C VAL A 1090 8.35 5.91 -2.62
N GLU A 1091 8.95 5.11 -3.51
CA GLU A 1091 10.03 4.14 -3.25
C GLU A 1091 11.36 4.80 -2.86
N THR A 1092 12.25 4.00 -2.25
CA THR A 1092 13.64 4.24 -1.81
C THR A 1092 13.81 4.61 -0.33
N GLY A 1093 14.30 3.63 0.43
CA GLY A 1093 14.40 3.59 1.90
C GLY A 1093 15.38 4.56 2.57
N VAL A 1094 16.03 5.48 1.84
CA VAL A 1094 17.10 6.32 2.41
C VAL A 1094 16.58 7.62 3.03
N TYR A 1095 15.39 8.12 2.62
CA TYR A 1095 14.86 9.39 3.15
C TYR A 1095 13.99 9.26 4.42
N LYS A 1096 13.63 8.05 4.86
CA LYS A 1096 12.88 7.85 6.11
C LYS A 1096 13.79 7.81 7.35
N ILE A 1097 15.02 7.32 7.26
CA ILE A 1097 15.86 7.03 8.45
C ILE A 1097 16.35 8.31 9.16
N GLY A 1098 16.72 9.35 8.41
CA GLY A 1098 17.07 10.67 8.97
C GLY A 1098 15.88 11.37 9.66
N GLN A 1099 14.65 11.11 9.22
CA GLN A 1099 13.43 11.63 9.85
C GLN A 1099 13.01 10.79 11.07
N MET A 1100 13.23 9.47 11.06
CA MET A 1100 13.00 8.58 12.21
C MET A 1100 13.86 8.95 13.42
N ALA A 1101 15.16 9.22 13.22
CA ALA A 1101 16.08 9.62 14.29
C ALA A 1101 15.68 10.95 14.97
N SER A 1102 15.04 11.86 14.23
CA SER A 1102 14.53 13.12 14.80
C SER A 1102 13.18 12.99 15.52
N LYS A 1103 12.41 11.92 15.25
CA LYS A 1103 11.11 11.63 15.88
C LYS A 1103 11.24 10.78 17.16
N ALA A 1104 12.29 9.98 17.31
CA ALA A 1104 12.52 9.12 18.47
C ALA A 1104 13.10 9.85 19.70
N ALA A 1105 12.81 11.14 19.86
CA ALA A 1105 13.53 12.04 20.77
C ALA A 1105 13.22 11.90 22.27
N ASP A 1106 12.35 10.98 22.71
CA ASP A 1106 12.05 10.76 24.14
C ASP A 1106 11.95 9.26 24.48
N VAL A 1107 13.10 8.59 24.64
CA VAL A 1107 13.14 7.22 25.16
C VAL A 1107 13.18 7.26 26.69
N THR A 1108 12.13 6.75 27.33
CA THR A 1108 12.03 6.71 28.80
C THR A 1108 12.62 5.39 29.30
N ALA A 1109 13.89 5.39 29.68
CA ALA A 1109 14.55 4.20 30.22
C ALA A 1109 14.24 4.04 31.72
N THR A 1110 13.67 2.91 32.10
CA THR A 1110 13.56 2.43 33.51
C THR A 1110 14.80 1.66 33.96
N SER A 1111 15.81 1.51 33.10
CA SER A 1111 16.83 0.47 33.21
C SER A 1111 18.17 0.92 33.82
N ALA A 1112 18.86 -0.03 34.47
CA ALA A 1112 20.12 0.20 35.16
C ALA A 1112 21.35 -0.12 34.30
N THR A 1113 21.19 -0.70 33.10
CA THR A 1113 22.30 -1.23 32.28
C THR A 1113 22.29 -0.67 30.84
N GLU A 1114 23.47 -0.70 30.21
CA GLU A 1114 23.71 -0.22 28.85
C GLU A 1114 22.88 -0.99 27.80
N GLN A 1115 22.78 -2.31 27.96
CA GLN A 1115 22.06 -3.18 27.03
C GLN A 1115 20.56 -2.89 27.03
N ASP A 1116 19.95 -2.71 28.20
CA ASP A 1116 18.52 -2.40 28.30
C ASP A 1116 18.16 -1.08 27.59
N ALA A 1117 19.09 -0.12 27.57
CA ALA A 1117 18.90 1.14 26.86
C ALA A 1117 19.05 0.97 25.34
N LEU A 1118 19.96 0.12 24.85
CA LEU A 1118 20.07 -0.24 23.42
C LEU A 1118 18.84 -0.99 22.94
N ASP A 1119 18.30 -1.91 23.76
CA ASP A 1119 17.11 -2.69 23.41
C ASP A 1119 15.87 -1.80 23.32
N ALA A 1120 15.73 -0.83 24.24
CA ALA A 1120 14.65 0.16 24.18
C ALA A 1120 14.73 1.06 22.94
N ILE A 1121 15.94 1.49 22.56
CA ILE A 1121 16.16 2.29 21.34
C ILE A 1121 15.89 1.44 20.08
N THR A 1122 16.36 0.20 20.06
CA THR A 1122 16.11 -0.78 18.98
C THR A 1122 14.62 -1.01 18.77
N ALA A 1123 13.85 -1.19 19.85
CA ALA A 1123 12.40 -1.40 19.77
C ALA A 1123 11.67 -0.20 19.15
N VAL A 1124 12.06 1.03 19.51
CA VAL A 1124 11.47 2.26 18.94
C VAL A 1124 11.82 2.40 17.45
N ILE A 1125 13.05 2.06 17.05
CA ILE A 1125 13.47 2.13 15.65
C ILE A 1125 12.76 1.06 14.82
N ASN A 1126 12.68 -0.19 15.29
CA ASN A 1126 11.97 -1.27 14.60
C ASN A 1126 10.48 -0.98 14.43
N ALA A 1127 9.85 -0.29 15.39
CA ALA A 1127 8.46 0.14 15.27
C ALA A 1127 8.22 1.23 14.21
N LEU A 1128 9.28 1.88 13.72
CA LEU A 1128 9.23 2.93 12.68
C LEU A 1128 9.64 2.41 11.29
N ILE A 1129 10.08 1.15 11.18
CA ILE A 1129 10.43 0.48 9.92
C ILE A 1129 9.17 -0.22 9.39
N ASP A 1130 8.68 0.21 8.22
CA ASP A 1130 7.58 -0.47 7.51
C ASP A 1130 8.17 -1.63 6.66
N GLY A 1131 7.67 -2.87 6.83
CA GLY A 1131 8.08 -4.07 6.05
C GLY A 1131 9.04 -5.04 6.76
N ASN A 1132 9.60 -6.01 6.04
CA ASN A 1132 10.45 -7.12 6.58
C ASN A 1132 11.88 -6.71 7.00
N GLY A 1133 12.15 -5.43 7.29
CA GLY A 1133 13.47 -4.96 7.72
C GLY A 1133 13.68 -5.09 9.23
N THR A 1134 14.93 -5.29 9.68
CA THR A 1134 15.28 -5.28 11.11
C THR A 1134 16.46 -4.33 11.36
N ALA A 1135 16.44 -3.60 12.48
CA ALA A 1135 17.52 -2.74 12.92
C ALA A 1135 18.31 -3.36 14.09
N GLU A 1136 19.63 -3.26 14.02
CA GLU A 1136 20.56 -3.54 15.10
C GLU A 1136 21.14 -2.21 15.61
N VAL A 1137 21.06 -1.96 16.92
CA VAL A 1137 21.60 -0.75 17.56
C VAL A 1137 22.75 -1.12 18.47
N THR A 1138 23.89 -0.46 18.28
CA THR A 1138 25.11 -0.70 19.07
C THR A 1138 25.64 0.60 19.67
N SER A 1139 26.34 0.52 20.79
CA SER A 1139 26.98 1.69 21.41
C SER A 1139 28.08 2.24 20.48
N THR A 1140 28.13 3.56 20.25
CA THR A 1140 29.21 4.14 19.45
C THR A 1140 30.58 3.88 20.12
N THR A 1141 31.53 3.42 19.32
CA THR A 1141 32.85 2.95 19.80
C THR A 1141 33.58 4.05 20.60
N GLY A 1142 33.82 3.80 21.91
CA GLY A 1142 34.59 4.69 22.79
C GLY A 1142 33.78 5.56 23.76
N GLN A 1143 32.44 5.44 23.77
CA GLN A 1143 31.58 6.08 24.78
C GLN A 1143 31.38 5.15 26.00
N THR A 1144 31.48 5.68 27.23
CA THR A 1144 31.20 4.91 28.45
C THR A 1144 29.78 5.19 28.94
N TRP A 1145 28.96 4.14 29.13
CA TRP A 1145 27.60 4.26 29.65
C TRP A 1145 27.53 4.81 31.08
N SER A 1146 26.56 5.70 31.31
CA SER A 1146 26.17 6.15 32.65
C SER A 1146 24.65 6.33 32.69
N ALA A 1147 23.96 5.56 33.53
CA ALA A 1147 22.51 5.66 33.67
C ALA A 1147 22.09 7.06 34.17
N PRO A 1148 21.05 7.68 33.59
CA PRO A 1148 20.53 8.96 34.06
C PRO A 1148 19.96 8.83 35.47
N ALA A 1149 20.23 9.82 36.34
CA ALA A 1149 19.55 9.91 37.62
C ALA A 1149 18.04 10.16 37.41
N ALA A 1150 17.21 9.74 38.36
CA ALA A 1150 15.76 9.95 38.29
C ALA A 1150 15.41 11.43 38.08
N GLY A 1151 14.68 11.75 37.01
CA GLY A 1151 14.32 13.11 36.60
C GLY A 1151 15.42 13.88 35.84
N ALA A 1152 16.57 13.26 35.55
CA ALA A 1152 17.63 13.83 34.73
C ALA A 1152 17.65 13.24 33.32
N THR A 1153 18.10 14.05 32.36
CA THR A 1153 18.32 13.64 30.98
C THR A 1153 19.81 13.46 30.68
N THR A 1154 20.16 12.42 29.95
CA THR A 1154 21.50 12.19 29.41
C THR A 1154 21.43 11.86 27.94
N THR A 1155 22.27 12.50 27.13
CA THR A 1155 22.38 12.21 25.69
C THR A 1155 23.40 11.10 25.46
N TRP A 1156 23.00 10.06 24.71
CA TRP A 1156 23.82 8.91 24.41
C TRP A 1156 23.88 8.66 22.89
N ASN A 1157 25.07 8.39 22.36
CA ASN A 1157 25.25 8.19 20.92
C ASN A 1157 25.32 6.69 20.61
N VAL A 1158 24.60 6.28 19.58
CA VAL A 1158 24.54 4.89 19.13
C VAL A 1158 24.76 4.80 17.62
N ASP A 1159 25.30 3.68 17.17
CA ASP A 1159 25.39 3.31 15.77
C ASP A 1159 24.21 2.39 15.43
N ILE A 1160 23.53 2.66 14.32
CA ILE A 1160 22.32 1.94 13.89
C ILE A 1160 22.63 1.27 12.55
N THR A 1161 22.45 -0.04 12.46
CA THR A 1161 22.51 -0.81 11.22
C THR A 1161 21.12 -1.34 10.89
N VAL A 1162 20.65 -1.14 9.66
CA VAL A 1162 19.37 -1.68 9.20
C VAL A 1162 19.63 -2.71 8.10
N THR A 1163 19.03 -3.88 8.26
CA THR A 1163 19.12 -5.00 7.31
C THR A 1163 17.75 -5.23 6.67
N SER A 1164 17.66 -5.07 5.35
CA SER A 1164 16.53 -5.52 4.55
C SER A 1164 16.83 -6.90 3.96
N GLY A 1165 15.84 -7.80 3.92
CA GLY A 1165 16.00 -9.19 3.44
C GLY A 1165 16.42 -9.36 1.97
N SER A 1166 16.67 -8.28 1.23
CA SER A 1166 17.36 -8.26 -0.07
C SER A 1166 18.64 -7.42 0.06
N GLU A 1167 19.74 -7.98 -0.43
CA GLU A 1167 21.14 -7.69 -0.10
C GLU A 1167 21.58 -6.21 -0.15
N SER A 1168 21.49 -5.48 0.97
CA SER A 1168 22.45 -4.43 1.38
C SER A 1168 22.14 -3.92 2.81
N ASP A 1169 23.11 -4.04 3.73
CA ASP A 1169 23.02 -3.45 5.07
C ASP A 1169 23.45 -1.97 5.02
N GLU A 1170 22.62 -1.06 5.55
CA GLU A 1170 22.99 0.35 5.72
C GLU A 1170 23.29 0.65 7.20
N THR A 1171 24.49 1.17 7.48
CA THR A 1171 24.93 1.57 8.83
C THR A 1171 25.04 3.09 8.95
N LEU A 1172 24.26 3.68 9.86
CA LEU A 1172 24.39 5.06 10.32
C LEU A 1172 25.23 5.11 11.60
N THR A 1173 26.31 5.87 11.57
CA THR A 1173 27.19 6.04 12.72
C THR A 1173 26.84 7.32 13.52
N SER A 1174 26.84 7.21 14.84
CA SER A 1174 26.73 8.29 15.82
C SER A 1174 25.42 9.10 15.82
N GLN A 1175 24.29 8.43 16.09
CA GLN A 1175 23.00 9.07 16.33
C GLN A 1175 22.77 9.34 17.82
N ALA A 1176 22.37 10.58 18.16
CA ALA A 1176 22.21 11.03 19.55
C ALA A 1176 20.77 10.84 20.05
N PHE A 1177 20.59 10.03 21.10
CA PHE A 1177 19.31 9.82 21.78
C PHE A 1177 19.32 10.47 23.16
N THR A 1178 18.21 11.10 23.54
CA THR A 1178 18.04 11.65 24.90
C THR A 1178 17.30 10.64 25.76
N LEU A 1179 17.96 10.18 26.82
CA LEU A 1179 17.39 9.24 27.78
C LEU A 1179 16.96 9.99 29.03
N THR A 1180 15.71 9.81 29.44
CA THR A 1180 15.18 10.40 30.68
C THR A 1180 15.06 9.34 31.76
N GLY A 1181 15.76 9.53 32.89
CA GLY A 1181 15.70 8.59 34.01
C GLY A 1181 14.35 8.63 34.73
N LYS A 1182 13.65 7.50 34.81
CA LYS A 1182 12.41 7.37 35.60
C LYS A 1182 12.74 6.93 37.04
N ALA A 1183 12.06 7.47 38.04
CA ALA A 1183 12.19 6.96 39.41
C ALA A 1183 11.61 5.54 39.47
N ALA A 1184 12.41 4.55 39.91
CA ALA A 1184 11.94 3.19 40.10
C ALA A 1184 10.82 3.18 41.15
N ALA A 1185 9.67 2.58 40.80
CA ALA A 1185 8.54 2.34 41.69
C ALA A 1185 8.58 0.90 42.22
#